data_AF-A0A651DAG7-F1
#
_entry.id   AF-A0A651DAG7-F1
#
_cell.length_a   1.000
_cell.length_b   1.000
_cell.length_c   1.000
_cell.angle_alpha   90.00
_cell.angle_beta   90.00
_cell.angle_gamma   90.00
#
_symmetry.space_group_name_H-M   'P 1'
#
loop_
_entity.id
_entity.type
_entity.pdbx_description
1 polymer ?
#
loop_
_entity_poly.entity_id
_entity_poly.type
_entity_poly.pdbx_seq_one_letter_code
_entity_poly.pdbx_strand_id
1 'polypeptide(L)'
;MSATDTSTSEFTFPVDGMTCASCSAHVERALREVDGVEEVSVSLPSEEARVRWIPGRTEPVQLAEAVRRAGYELTVTDGDEDPDAQDPRELRRAREREEESRALFRRFWVGAALSIPILILGHHEWVPGLHEVEGGTLRALWAISGVLTVPIMTWVGGRFFTRGIPALLKRRPNMDSLVALGTGAAFLYSVMAVALPQLFPEGTAHPFFEAAAVIITLVVLGQALEARARGATTRSLRALLDLRPPVARVLRDGEEVEVPAAEVSVGDHLVVRPGERVPVDGEIHEGMSTIDEAMLTGESIPVEKGPGDRVTGGTLNRAGSFRMRATRVGADTALSRIVELVRQAQGSKPPIQRLVDRVSGIFVPIVILIAIVTFFVWLAAGPDPSLNYAIVVAVAVLVIACPCALGLATPISVMIAVGKAAESGILIRNGEAIQKSRQLTTVVLDKTGTITRGQPRVTHFEASDSESGRELLRRVASAEVGSEHPLGRAVVEHARGEGVELVSAESFEGVSGRGVRARVEGREILVGTPAFLTEEGVDPTALEARLEELADQGHTPALIAVDGRAAGLLAWADTEKEDSAEAIRRLRSMGLRVVLLTGDNERTARAVADRVGIDDVRAGVLPEGKSDVVAELQDRGEIVAMVGDGVNDAPALARADVGMALGSGADVAMETGDVTLMGESLHAVADAIDLSRAAVRNMKQNLFGAFVYNTAAIPVAAGVLYPVAGILLSPMIAGAAMALSSVTVVTNANRLRGWDPVDRSPPPP
;
A
#
# COMPACT_ATOMS: atom_id res chain seq x y z
N MET A 1 -21.05 28.80 24.39
CA MET A 1 -19.74 28.19 24.66
C MET A 1 -19.29 27.55 23.37
N SER A 2 -18.41 28.23 22.64
CA SER A 2 -17.89 27.78 21.35
C SER A 2 -16.90 26.65 21.59
N ALA A 3 -17.05 25.53 20.90
CA ALA A 3 -16.03 24.49 20.85
C ALA A 3 -14.76 25.11 20.28
N THR A 4 -13.69 25.15 21.07
CA THR A 4 -12.34 25.43 20.57
C THR A 4 -11.92 24.24 19.72
N ASP A 5 -11.89 24.45 18.42
CA ASP A 5 -11.22 23.57 17.47
C ASP A 5 -9.76 23.43 17.91
N THR A 6 -9.41 22.26 18.43
CA THR A 6 -8.08 22.04 19.01
C THR A 6 -7.21 21.54 17.87
N SER A 7 -6.47 22.43 17.21
CA SER A 7 -5.64 22.06 16.05
C SER A 7 -4.65 20.96 16.44
N THR A 8 -4.85 19.74 15.94
CA THR A 8 -3.97 18.61 16.17
C THR A 8 -2.81 18.63 15.17
N SER A 9 -1.60 18.33 15.64
CA SER A 9 -0.43 18.12 14.77
C SER A 9 -0.19 16.63 14.57
N GLU A 10 0.20 16.25 13.36
CA GLU A 10 0.61 14.88 13.04
C GLU A 10 2.02 14.90 12.47
N PHE A 11 2.89 14.02 12.97
CA PHE A 11 4.26 13.88 12.47
C PHE A 11 4.74 12.43 12.62
N THR A 12 5.63 12.03 11.71
CA THR A 12 6.26 10.71 11.72
C THR A 12 7.70 10.83 12.21
N PHE A 13 7.98 10.26 13.37
CA PHE A 13 9.30 10.29 13.99
C PHE A 13 10.04 8.97 13.74
N PRO A 14 11.33 9.01 13.37
CA PRO A 14 12.18 7.81 13.38
C PRO A 14 12.34 7.28 14.80
N VAL A 15 12.31 5.95 14.96
CA VAL A 15 12.49 5.27 16.24
C VAL A 15 13.51 4.13 16.12
N ASP A 16 14.66 4.31 16.75
CA ASP A 16 15.75 3.35 16.75
C ASP A 16 15.62 2.28 17.86
N GLY A 17 16.13 1.09 17.56
CA GLY A 17 16.26 -0.02 18.53
C GLY A 17 15.09 -1.00 18.56
N MET A 18 14.06 -0.83 17.72
CA MET A 18 12.95 -1.78 17.61
C MET A 18 13.34 -3.03 16.81
N THR A 19 13.31 -4.21 17.43
CA THR A 19 13.73 -5.47 16.79
C THR A 19 12.63 -6.51 16.59
N CYS A 20 11.47 -6.37 17.24
CA CYS A 20 10.40 -7.34 17.16
C CYS A 20 9.02 -6.70 17.42
N ALA A 21 7.95 -7.46 17.15
CA ALA A 21 6.57 -7.03 17.32
C ALA A 21 6.30 -6.44 18.72
N SER A 22 6.80 -7.10 19.78
CA SER A 22 6.66 -6.61 21.16
C SER A 22 7.37 -5.27 21.40
N CYS A 23 8.48 -5.00 20.70
CA CYS A 23 9.15 -3.69 20.81
C CYS A 23 8.26 -2.57 20.27
N SER A 24 7.68 -2.75 19.08
CA SER A 24 6.77 -1.75 18.49
C SER A 24 5.53 -1.51 19.36
N ALA A 25 4.95 -2.57 19.92
CA ALA A 25 3.80 -2.47 20.82
C ALA A 25 4.14 -1.75 22.14
N HIS A 26 5.38 -1.85 22.62
CA HIS A 26 5.85 -1.12 23.80
C HIS A 26 6.06 0.36 23.54
N VAL A 27 6.70 0.72 22.43
CA VAL A 27 6.85 2.13 22.02
C VAL A 27 5.48 2.77 21.84
N GLU A 28 4.56 2.07 21.18
CA GLU A 28 3.20 2.53 20.94
C GLU A 28 2.44 2.78 22.25
N ARG A 29 2.55 1.87 23.22
CA ARG A 29 1.95 2.04 24.55
C ARG A 29 2.57 3.21 25.31
N ALA A 30 3.89 3.36 25.26
CA ALA A 30 4.59 4.44 25.94
C ALA A 30 4.20 5.82 25.38
N LEU A 31 4.03 5.93 24.06
CA LEU A 31 3.56 7.16 23.40
C LEU A 31 2.08 7.45 23.69
N ARG A 32 1.22 6.42 23.73
CA ARG A 32 -0.21 6.59 24.09
C ARG A 32 -0.43 7.03 25.54
N GLU A 33 0.50 6.73 26.43
CA GLU A 33 0.43 7.14 27.84
C GLU A 33 0.83 8.62 28.05
N VAL A 34 1.32 9.31 27.01
CA VAL A 34 1.67 10.73 27.07
C VAL A 34 0.40 11.59 26.96
N ASP A 35 0.21 12.53 27.89
CA ASP A 35 -0.96 13.40 27.93
C ASP A 35 -1.04 14.32 26.69
N GLY A 36 -2.18 14.38 26.02
CA GLY A 36 -2.35 15.15 24.78
C GLY A 36 -1.98 14.43 23.49
N VAL A 37 -1.60 13.14 23.55
CA VAL A 37 -1.52 12.27 22.37
C VAL A 37 -2.88 11.64 22.09
N GLU A 38 -3.37 11.79 20.86
CA GLU A 38 -4.67 11.25 20.44
C GLU A 38 -4.52 9.91 19.73
N GLU A 39 -3.58 9.83 18.78
CA GLU A 39 -3.33 8.63 18.00
C GLU A 39 -1.83 8.34 17.91
N VAL A 40 -1.51 7.05 17.95
CA VAL A 40 -0.15 6.53 17.76
C VAL A 40 -0.23 5.29 16.90
N SER A 41 0.61 5.26 15.87
CA SER A 41 0.92 4.06 15.09
C SER A 41 2.43 3.90 14.99
N VAL A 42 2.96 2.77 15.45
CA VAL A 42 4.40 2.46 15.36
C VAL A 42 4.63 1.35 14.36
N SER A 43 5.46 1.61 13.35
CA SER A 43 5.82 0.67 12.30
C SER A 43 7.18 0.03 12.59
N LEU A 44 7.19 -1.29 12.79
CA LEU A 44 8.45 -2.05 12.87
C LEU A 44 9.20 -2.12 11.52
N PRO A 45 8.53 -2.30 10.36
CA PRO A 45 9.23 -2.36 9.07
C PRO A 45 9.90 -1.04 8.66
N SER A 46 9.25 0.10 8.93
CA SER A 46 9.80 1.41 8.59
C SER A 46 10.61 2.04 9.73
N GLU A 47 10.58 1.47 10.93
CA GLU A 47 11.28 1.97 12.13
C GLU A 47 10.84 3.39 12.51
N GLU A 48 9.55 3.65 12.42
CA GLU A 48 8.96 4.97 12.59
C GLU A 48 7.72 4.92 13.50
N ALA A 49 7.49 6.01 14.22
CA ALA A 49 6.30 6.26 15.02
C ALA A 49 5.57 7.49 14.48
N ARG A 50 4.36 7.26 13.95
CA ARG A 50 3.42 8.31 13.62
C ARG A 50 2.63 8.66 14.85
N VAL A 51 2.64 9.94 15.22
CA VAL A 51 1.96 10.45 16.41
C VAL A 51 1.09 11.63 15.98
N ARG A 52 -0.18 11.60 16.39
CA ARG A 52 -1.08 12.76 16.35
C ARG A 52 -1.26 13.27 17.78
N TRP A 53 -0.95 14.53 18.00
CA TRP A 53 -0.99 15.14 19.33
C TRP A 53 -1.51 16.58 19.27
N ILE A 54 -1.89 17.09 20.44
CA ILE A 54 -2.35 18.46 20.63
C ILE A 54 -1.13 19.34 20.99
N PRO A 55 -0.71 20.27 20.12
CA PRO A 55 0.36 21.23 20.41
C PRO A 55 0.07 22.04 21.67
N GLY A 56 1.11 22.33 22.46
CA GLY A 56 0.97 23.02 23.75
C GLY A 56 0.50 22.16 24.93
N ARG A 57 -0.07 20.96 24.69
CA ARG A 57 -0.25 19.92 25.73
C ARG A 57 0.91 18.93 25.76
N THR A 58 1.39 18.56 24.58
CA THR A 58 2.59 17.75 24.40
C THR A 58 3.48 18.33 23.31
N GLU A 59 4.78 18.31 23.56
CA GLU A 59 5.82 18.70 22.61
C GLU A 59 6.67 17.49 22.19
N PRO A 60 7.28 17.49 20.99
CA PRO A 60 8.10 16.37 20.48
C PRO A 60 9.19 15.87 21.45
N VAL A 61 9.74 16.77 22.27
CA VAL A 61 10.74 16.43 23.30
C VAL A 61 10.16 15.48 24.37
N GLN A 62 8.89 15.67 24.76
CA GLN A 62 8.22 14.80 25.74
C GLN A 62 7.92 13.42 25.16
N LEU A 63 7.58 13.36 23.86
CA LEU A 63 7.46 12.10 23.13
C LEU A 63 8.79 11.35 23.11
N ALA A 64 9.89 12.05 22.79
CA ALA A 64 11.23 11.45 22.77
C ALA A 64 11.64 10.90 24.15
N GLU A 65 11.29 11.62 25.23
CA GLU A 65 11.57 11.15 26.58
C GLU A 65 10.76 9.91 26.96
N ALA A 66 9.47 9.84 26.60
CA ALA A 66 8.63 8.66 26.84
C ALA A 66 9.20 7.42 26.14
N VAL A 67 9.65 7.56 24.89
CA VAL A 67 10.27 6.48 24.11
C VAL A 67 11.61 6.05 24.72
N ARG A 68 12.42 7.01 25.18
CA ARG A 68 13.67 6.75 25.91
C ARG A 68 13.46 6.00 27.22
N ARG A 69 12.44 6.35 28.01
CA ARG A 69 12.06 5.57 29.21
C ARG A 69 11.63 4.16 28.86
N ALA A 70 10.97 3.97 27.72
CA ALA A 70 10.63 2.66 27.20
C ALA A 70 11.85 1.84 26.72
N GLY A 71 13.01 2.48 26.55
CA GLY A 71 14.29 1.83 26.19
C GLY A 71 14.65 1.93 24.71
N TYR A 72 14.07 2.88 23.98
CA TYR A 72 14.27 3.12 22.56
C TYR A 72 14.67 4.59 22.32
N GLU A 73 15.11 4.95 21.13
CA GLU A 73 15.51 6.33 20.82
C GLU A 73 14.59 6.89 19.74
N LEU A 74 14.05 8.10 19.94
CA LEU A 74 13.19 8.78 18.97
C LEU A 74 13.91 10.05 18.51
N THR A 75 14.12 10.18 17.20
CA THR A 75 14.78 11.34 16.61
C THR A 75 13.76 12.44 16.36
N VAL A 76 13.97 13.61 16.95
CA VAL A 76 13.18 14.82 16.65
C VAL A 76 13.89 15.59 15.56
N THR A 77 13.21 15.85 14.45
CA THR A 77 13.71 16.70 13.35
C THR A 77 12.95 18.01 13.35
N ASP A 78 13.64 19.12 13.15
CA ASP A 78 13.02 20.44 12.98
C ASP A 78 12.30 20.46 11.62
N GLY A 79 11.03 20.89 11.61
CA GLY A 79 10.08 20.72 10.50
C GLY A 79 10.30 21.58 9.25
N ASP A 80 11.50 22.15 9.04
CA ASP A 80 11.83 23.05 7.93
C ASP A 80 12.68 22.38 6.82
N GLU A 81 12.96 21.08 6.90
CA GLU A 81 13.69 20.38 5.83
C GLU A 81 12.75 19.95 4.69
N ASP A 82 13.02 20.46 3.49
CA ASP A 82 12.40 20.10 2.22
C ASP A 82 12.23 18.57 2.10
N PRO A 83 11.00 18.06 1.89
CA PRO A 83 10.74 16.63 1.71
C PRO A 83 11.53 16.01 0.56
N ASP A 84 12.03 16.80 -0.40
CA ASP A 84 12.88 16.33 -1.49
C ASP A 84 14.38 16.34 -1.17
N ALA A 85 14.81 17.06 -0.13
CA ALA A 85 16.15 16.91 0.46
C ALA A 85 16.32 15.59 1.24
N GLN A 86 15.32 14.70 1.21
CA GLN A 86 15.29 13.40 1.88
C GLN A 86 16.02 12.28 1.11
N ASP A 87 16.27 12.42 -0.19
CA ASP A 87 16.95 11.39 -1.00
C ASP A 87 18.31 10.94 -0.39
N PRO A 88 19.17 11.85 0.12
CA PRO A 88 20.41 11.45 0.81
C PRO A 88 20.18 10.66 2.11
N ARG A 89 19.12 10.97 2.87
CA ARG A 89 18.80 10.30 4.15
C ARG A 89 18.20 8.92 3.93
N GLU A 90 17.32 8.79 2.94
CA GLU A 90 16.81 7.49 2.54
C GLU A 90 17.89 6.61 1.95
N LEU A 91 18.75 7.14 1.07
CA LEU A 91 19.95 6.44 0.58
C LEU A 91 20.85 6.00 1.73
N ARG A 92 20.99 6.83 2.76
CA ARG A 92 21.77 6.48 3.95
C ARG A 92 21.10 5.35 4.76
N ARG A 93 19.82 5.45 5.08
CA ARG A 93 19.08 4.39 5.80
C ARG A 93 19.01 3.08 5.02
N ALA A 94 18.85 3.17 3.71
CA ALA A 94 18.93 2.06 2.78
C ALA A 94 20.27 1.34 2.87
N ARG A 95 21.38 2.10 2.83
CA ARG A 95 22.74 1.58 2.99
C ARG A 95 22.94 0.98 4.37
N GLU A 96 22.49 1.65 5.43
CA GLU A 96 22.55 1.16 6.81
C GLU A 96 21.81 -0.18 6.97
N ARG A 97 20.61 -0.33 6.39
CA ARG A 97 19.86 -1.61 6.38
C ARG A 97 20.58 -2.72 5.61
N GLU A 98 21.17 -2.39 4.46
CA GLU A 98 21.98 -3.36 3.70
C GLU A 98 23.24 -3.77 4.45
N GLU A 99 23.92 -2.82 5.09
CA GLU A 99 25.09 -3.05 5.92
C GLU A 99 24.76 -3.88 7.16
N GLU A 100 23.62 -3.64 7.81
CA GLU A 100 23.13 -4.45 8.92
C GLU A 100 22.87 -5.89 8.45
N SER A 101 22.17 -6.09 7.33
CA SER A 101 21.94 -7.43 6.76
C SER A 101 23.26 -8.15 6.47
N ARG A 102 24.22 -7.47 5.83
CA ARG A 102 25.56 -8.03 5.56
C ARG A 102 26.32 -8.33 6.86
N ALA A 103 26.21 -7.47 7.87
CA ALA A 103 26.83 -7.68 9.18
C ALA A 103 26.24 -8.89 9.91
N LEU A 104 24.92 -9.11 9.83
CA LEU A 104 24.26 -10.29 10.38
C LEU A 104 24.69 -11.57 9.66
N PHE A 105 24.79 -11.56 8.33
CA PHE A 105 25.34 -12.71 7.58
C PHE A 105 26.81 -12.98 7.94
N ARG A 106 27.63 -11.94 8.12
CA ARG A 106 29.02 -12.10 8.57
C ARG A 106 29.07 -12.72 9.97
N ARG A 107 28.23 -12.24 10.90
CA ARG A 107 28.11 -12.82 12.26
C ARG A 107 27.65 -14.27 12.20
N PHE A 108 26.69 -14.59 11.33
CA PHE A 108 26.24 -15.96 11.10
C PHE A 108 27.39 -16.85 10.61
N TRP A 109 28.13 -16.46 9.58
CA TRP A 109 29.21 -17.29 9.04
C TRP A 109 30.33 -17.53 10.06
N VAL A 110 30.70 -16.51 10.82
CA VAL A 110 31.65 -16.66 11.94
C VAL A 110 31.08 -17.57 13.03
N GLY A 111 29.81 -17.35 13.42
CA GLY A 111 29.12 -18.19 14.39
C GLY A 111 29.04 -19.66 13.94
N ALA A 112 28.76 -19.93 12.67
CA ALA A 112 28.73 -21.25 12.08
C ALA A 112 30.12 -21.89 12.06
N ALA A 113 31.15 -21.15 11.65
CA ALA A 113 32.54 -21.62 11.66
C ALA A 113 33.02 -22.02 13.06
N LEU A 114 32.56 -21.34 14.10
CA LEU A 114 32.88 -21.66 15.50
C LEU A 114 31.96 -22.75 16.08
N SER A 115 30.68 -22.74 15.71
CA SER A 115 29.68 -23.70 16.23
C SER A 115 29.89 -25.11 15.67
N ILE A 116 30.38 -25.26 14.44
CA ILE A 116 30.62 -26.58 13.82
C ILE A 116 31.65 -27.39 14.64
N PRO A 117 32.86 -26.87 14.95
CA PRO A 117 33.80 -27.57 15.83
C PRO A 117 33.22 -27.86 17.22
N ILE A 118 32.52 -26.89 17.83
CA ILE A 118 31.89 -27.08 19.15
C ILE A 118 30.86 -28.22 19.10
N LEU A 119 30.06 -28.30 18.03
CA LEU A 119 29.08 -29.35 17.83
C LEU A 119 29.73 -30.73 17.68
N ILE A 120 30.81 -30.81 16.89
CA ILE A 120 31.60 -32.04 16.71
C ILE A 120 32.18 -32.50 18.05
N LEU A 121 32.68 -31.57 18.88
CA LEU A 121 33.23 -31.88 20.20
C LEU A 121 32.15 -32.23 21.24
N GLY A 122 31.00 -31.56 21.20
CA GLY A 122 29.85 -31.86 22.06
C GLY A 122 29.27 -33.25 21.79
N HIS A 123 29.26 -33.66 20.52
CA HIS A 123 28.86 -35.01 20.07
C HIS A 123 30.05 -35.87 19.66
N HIS A 124 31.15 -35.80 20.42
CA HIS A 124 32.36 -36.60 20.18
C HIS A 124 32.09 -38.11 20.02
N GLU A 125 31.04 -38.62 20.66
CA GLU A 125 30.58 -40.01 20.56
C GLU A 125 30.15 -40.43 19.14
N TRP A 126 29.74 -39.47 18.29
CA TRP A 126 29.29 -39.74 16.93
C TRP A 126 30.43 -39.68 15.91
N VAL A 127 31.64 -39.34 16.34
CA VAL A 127 32.77 -39.07 15.45
C VAL A 127 33.84 -40.17 15.61
N PRO A 128 34.09 -40.97 14.56
CA PRO A 128 35.13 -41.98 14.57
C PRO A 128 36.50 -41.36 14.90
N GLY A 129 37.18 -41.87 15.94
CA GLY A 129 38.48 -41.36 16.43
C GLY A 129 38.41 -40.39 17.61
N LEU A 130 37.25 -39.78 17.89
CA LEU A 130 37.00 -39.00 19.12
C LEU A 130 36.19 -39.77 20.16
N HIS A 131 35.50 -40.85 19.76
CA HIS A 131 34.70 -41.69 20.65
C HIS A 131 35.50 -42.39 21.76
N GLU A 132 36.80 -42.63 21.55
CA GLU A 132 37.69 -43.29 22.52
C GLU A 132 38.35 -42.31 23.51
N VAL A 133 38.07 -41.01 23.40
CA VAL A 133 38.70 -39.97 24.22
C VAL A 133 37.98 -39.84 25.56
N GLU A 134 38.58 -40.39 26.62
CA GLU A 134 38.03 -40.36 27.97
C GLU A 134 38.85 -39.52 28.96
N GLY A 135 38.28 -39.26 30.14
CA GLY A 135 39.01 -38.71 31.28
C GLY A 135 39.39 -37.23 31.16
N GLY A 136 40.67 -36.91 31.42
CA GLY A 136 41.16 -35.52 31.47
C GLY A 136 41.20 -34.83 30.12
N THR A 137 41.44 -35.58 29.04
CA THR A 137 41.51 -35.04 27.67
C THR A 137 40.14 -34.57 27.19
N LEU A 138 39.08 -35.33 27.47
CA LEU A 138 37.70 -34.95 27.15
C LEU A 138 37.29 -33.66 27.87
N ARG A 139 37.64 -33.52 29.15
CA ARG A 139 37.43 -32.29 29.92
C ARG A 139 38.18 -31.10 29.33
N ALA A 140 39.40 -31.29 28.84
CA ALA A 140 40.15 -30.23 28.15
C ALA A 140 39.46 -29.82 26.83
N LEU A 141 38.94 -30.77 26.06
CA LEU A 141 38.17 -30.48 24.84
C LEU A 141 36.86 -29.73 25.13
N TRP A 142 36.16 -30.06 26.22
CA TRP A 142 35.01 -29.30 26.69
C TRP A 142 35.38 -27.89 27.14
N ALA A 143 36.51 -27.72 27.84
CA ALA A 143 37.00 -26.39 28.21
C ALA A 143 37.32 -25.54 26.97
N ILE A 144 37.94 -26.14 25.94
CA ILE A 144 38.18 -25.48 24.65
C ILE A 144 36.84 -25.08 24.00
N SER A 145 35.84 -25.97 24.02
CA SER A 145 34.50 -25.68 23.51
C SER A 145 33.86 -24.49 24.25
N GLY A 146 34.04 -24.40 25.57
CA GLY A 146 33.62 -23.26 26.37
C GLY A 146 34.28 -21.95 25.93
N VAL A 147 35.61 -21.96 25.74
CA VAL A 147 36.36 -20.79 25.25
C VAL A 147 35.90 -20.37 23.86
N LEU A 148 35.67 -21.31 22.95
CA LEU A 148 35.16 -21.03 21.60
C LEU A 148 33.71 -20.51 21.60
N THR A 149 32.92 -20.84 22.64
CA THR A 149 31.55 -20.36 22.80
C THR A 149 31.50 -18.90 23.25
N VAL A 150 32.49 -18.41 24.00
CA VAL A 150 32.56 -17.00 24.48
C VAL A 150 32.42 -15.95 23.36
N PRO A 151 33.17 -16.00 22.23
CA PRO A 151 32.99 -15.04 21.14
C PRO A 151 31.61 -15.16 20.47
N ILE A 152 31.01 -16.35 20.46
CA ILE A 152 29.64 -16.52 19.96
C ILE A 152 28.67 -15.80 20.89
N MET A 153 28.80 -15.94 22.21
CA MET A 153 27.90 -15.27 23.15
C MET A 153 28.07 -13.74 23.18
N THR A 154 29.32 -13.27 23.12
CA THR A 154 29.63 -11.84 23.31
C THR A 154 29.59 -11.03 22.02
N TRP A 155 29.99 -11.58 20.88
CA TRP A 155 30.05 -10.84 19.60
C TRP A 155 28.95 -11.26 18.61
N VAL A 156 28.75 -12.55 18.37
CA VAL A 156 27.70 -13.03 17.45
C VAL A 156 26.31 -12.75 18.06
N GLY A 157 26.11 -13.17 19.31
CA GLY A 157 24.88 -13.06 20.07
C GLY A 157 24.84 -11.95 21.12
N GLY A 158 25.86 -11.08 21.18
CA GLY A 158 25.99 -10.06 22.23
C GLY A 158 24.74 -9.19 22.41
N ARG A 159 24.04 -8.92 21.30
CA ARG A 159 22.80 -8.15 21.29
C ARG A 159 21.68 -8.78 22.12
N PHE A 160 21.62 -10.11 22.20
CA PHE A 160 20.61 -10.81 22.99
C PHE A 160 20.80 -10.53 24.47
N PHE A 161 22.04 -10.49 24.95
CA PHE A 161 22.34 -10.21 26.35
C PHE A 161 22.16 -8.73 26.69
N THR A 162 22.65 -7.82 25.83
CA THR A 162 22.56 -6.37 26.09
C THR A 162 21.14 -5.84 26.01
N ARG A 163 20.25 -6.45 25.21
CA ARG A 163 18.83 -6.04 25.10
C ARG A 163 17.90 -6.93 25.93
N GLY A 164 18.13 -8.23 25.94
CA GLY A 164 17.25 -9.23 26.55
C GLY A 164 17.25 -9.21 28.07
N ILE A 165 18.41 -9.04 28.72
CA ILE A 165 18.51 -9.00 30.20
C ILE A 165 17.79 -7.75 30.76
N PRO A 166 18.04 -6.52 30.26
CA PRO A 166 17.30 -5.35 30.71
C PRO A 166 15.78 -5.47 30.46
N ALA A 167 15.36 -6.04 29.34
CA ALA A 167 13.95 -6.26 29.02
C ALA A 167 13.27 -7.21 30.03
N LEU A 168 13.96 -8.28 30.44
CA LEU A 168 13.48 -9.20 31.47
C LEU A 168 13.35 -8.50 32.83
N LEU A 169 14.39 -7.75 33.25
CA LEU A 169 14.39 -7.02 34.52
C LEU A 169 13.28 -5.96 34.61
N LYS A 170 12.97 -5.31 33.48
CA LYS A 170 11.87 -4.35 33.34
C LYS A 170 10.49 -5.01 33.24
N ARG A 171 10.38 -6.34 33.44
CA ARG A 171 9.14 -7.15 33.31
C ARG A 171 8.51 -7.04 31.92
N ARG A 172 9.33 -6.90 30.88
CA ARG A 172 8.93 -6.78 29.47
C ARG A 172 9.68 -7.82 28.63
N PRO A 173 9.56 -9.13 28.94
CA PRO A 173 10.31 -10.16 28.23
C PRO A 173 9.96 -10.16 26.74
N ASN A 174 10.98 -10.31 25.91
CA ASN A 174 10.86 -10.41 24.46
C ASN A 174 11.70 -11.59 23.93
N MET A 175 11.79 -11.72 22.60
CA MET A 175 12.62 -12.75 21.96
C MET A 175 14.08 -12.72 22.46
N ASP A 176 14.69 -11.54 22.56
CA ASP A 176 16.08 -11.40 23.01
C ASP A 176 16.22 -11.91 24.45
N SER A 177 15.22 -11.67 25.32
CA SER A 177 15.18 -12.22 26.68
C SER A 177 15.15 -13.74 26.71
N LEU A 178 14.36 -14.38 25.85
CA LEU A 178 14.26 -15.85 25.79
C LEU A 178 15.59 -16.49 25.37
N VAL A 179 16.22 -15.94 24.32
CA VAL A 179 17.51 -16.41 23.81
C VAL A 179 18.61 -16.19 24.84
N ALA A 180 18.68 -14.99 25.45
CA ALA A 180 19.66 -14.69 26.48
C ALA A 180 19.53 -15.59 27.71
N LEU A 181 18.30 -15.85 28.17
CA LEU A 181 18.05 -16.72 29.32
C LEU A 181 18.42 -18.17 29.01
N GLY A 182 17.94 -18.72 27.88
CA GLY A 182 18.18 -20.12 27.51
C GLY A 182 19.66 -20.41 27.25
N THR A 183 20.31 -19.60 26.42
CA THR A 183 21.72 -19.81 26.05
C THR A 183 22.68 -19.41 27.18
N GLY A 184 22.32 -18.40 27.98
CA GLY A 184 23.04 -18.02 29.18
C GLY A 184 23.02 -19.12 30.25
N ALA A 185 21.85 -19.71 30.51
CA ALA A 185 21.71 -20.82 31.45
C ALA A 185 22.48 -22.06 30.98
N ALA A 186 22.36 -22.44 29.70
CA ALA A 186 23.11 -23.54 29.12
C ALA A 186 24.63 -23.33 29.23
N PHE A 187 25.12 -22.13 28.94
CA PHE A 187 26.54 -21.81 29.06
C PHE A 187 27.03 -21.86 30.52
N LEU A 188 26.30 -21.24 31.45
CA LEU A 188 26.69 -21.22 32.86
C LEU A 188 26.72 -22.64 33.45
N TYR A 189 25.70 -23.45 33.14
CA TYR A 189 25.67 -24.87 33.51
C TYR A 189 26.92 -25.60 32.99
N SER A 190 27.24 -25.40 31.71
CA SER A 190 28.37 -26.05 31.04
C SER A 190 29.72 -25.66 31.66
N VAL A 191 29.88 -24.38 32.01
CA VAL A 191 31.08 -23.90 32.72
C VAL A 191 31.20 -24.56 34.08
N MET A 192 30.10 -24.64 34.85
CA MET A 192 30.10 -25.30 36.15
C MET A 192 30.39 -26.80 36.04
N ALA A 193 29.80 -27.49 35.05
CA ALA A 193 30.02 -28.91 34.80
C ALA A 193 31.49 -29.22 34.49
N VAL A 194 32.18 -28.35 33.75
CA VAL A 194 33.60 -28.53 33.42
C VAL A 194 34.52 -28.11 34.58
N ALA A 195 34.25 -26.99 35.24
CA ALA A 195 35.14 -26.42 36.25
C ALA A 195 34.99 -27.08 37.63
N LEU A 196 33.76 -27.48 37.99
CA LEU A 196 33.41 -28.00 39.32
C LEU A 196 32.51 -29.25 39.20
N PRO A 197 32.95 -30.32 38.51
CA PRO A 197 32.15 -31.52 38.29
C PRO A 197 31.69 -32.18 39.60
N GLN A 198 32.45 -32.00 40.69
CA GLN A 198 32.11 -32.52 42.02
C GLN A 198 30.84 -31.92 42.65
N LEU A 199 30.34 -30.79 42.13
CA LEU A 199 29.07 -30.21 42.58
C LEU A 199 27.85 -30.90 41.96
N PHE A 200 28.09 -31.75 40.96
CA PHE A 200 27.06 -32.46 40.23
C PHE A 200 27.01 -33.92 40.68
N PRO A 201 25.81 -34.54 40.76
CA PRO A 201 25.69 -35.99 40.94
C PRO A 201 26.51 -36.76 39.90
N GLU A 202 27.00 -37.95 40.24
CA GLU A 202 27.83 -38.76 39.35
C GLU A 202 27.16 -38.98 37.99
N GLY A 203 27.91 -38.75 36.90
CA GLY A 203 27.42 -38.91 35.52
C GLY A 203 26.53 -37.76 35.01
N THR A 204 26.33 -36.68 35.77
CA THR A 204 25.41 -35.59 35.36
C THR A 204 26.11 -34.34 34.82
N ALA A 205 27.42 -34.22 35.05
CA ALA A 205 28.26 -33.09 34.62
C ALA A 205 28.57 -33.08 33.10
N HIS A 206 27.53 -33.12 32.25
CA HIS A 206 27.65 -33.04 30.79
C HIS A 206 27.42 -31.60 30.30
N PRO A 207 28.40 -30.95 29.66
CA PRO A 207 28.23 -29.59 29.15
C PRO A 207 27.34 -29.55 27.90
N PHE A 208 26.71 -28.39 27.69
CA PHE A 208 25.80 -28.05 26.60
C PHE A 208 26.29 -26.80 25.83
N PHE A 209 27.60 -26.67 25.63
CA PHE A 209 28.19 -25.53 24.92
C PHE A 209 27.71 -25.45 23.47
N GLU A 210 27.55 -26.61 22.83
CA GLU A 210 27.02 -26.76 21.48
C GLU A 210 25.58 -26.26 21.35
N ALA A 211 24.73 -26.53 22.35
CA ALA A 211 23.37 -26.01 22.35
C ALA A 211 23.37 -24.47 22.34
N ALA A 212 24.12 -23.83 23.25
CA ALA A 212 24.22 -22.38 23.30
C ALA A 212 24.79 -21.77 22.00
N ALA A 213 25.87 -22.36 21.47
CA ALA A 213 26.53 -21.90 20.25
C ALA A 213 25.63 -21.99 19.01
N VAL A 214 25.02 -23.17 18.80
CA VAL A 214 24.16 -23.44 17.64
C VAL A 214 22.88 -22.62 17.69
N ILE A 215 22.24 -22.49 18.86
CA ILE A 215 21.02 -21.69 19.01
C ILE A 215 21.29 -20.22 18.62
N ILE A 216 22.33 -19.60 19.17
CA ILE A 216 22.69 -18.20 18.83
C ILE A 216 22.91 -18.07 17.33
N THR A 217 23.70 -18.98 16.74
CA THR A 217 24.03 -18.96 15.32
C THR A 217 22.80 -19.08 14.43
N LEU A 218 21.89 -20.01 14.72
CA LEU A 218 20.66 -20.22 13.93
C LEU A 218 19.65 -19.08 14.10
N VAL A 219 19.53 -18.50 15.29
CA VAL A 219 18.68 -17.31 15.49
C VAL A 219 19.25 -16.11 14.71
N VAL A 220 20.57 -15.90 14.73
CA VAL A 220 21.22 -14.86 13.92
C VAL A 220 21.00 -15.11 12.43
N LEU A 221 21.01 -16.37 11.96
CA LEU A 221 20.64 -16.70 10.58
C LEU A 221 19.21 -16.27 10.26
N GLY A 222 18.25 -16.62 11.11
CA GLY A 222 16.85 -16.21 10.96
C GLY A 222 16.71 -14.68 10.86
N GLN A 223 17.46 -13.95 11.69
CA GLN A 223 17.48 -12.48 11.68
C GLN A 223 18.19 -11.90 10.45
N ALA A 224 19.23 -12.56 9.92
CA ALA A 224 19.88 -12.16 8.68
C ALA A 224 18.94 -12.32 7.47
N LEU A 225 18.21 -13.45 7.41
CA LEU A 225 17.20 -13.72 6.38
C LEU A 225 16.06 -12.70 6.45
N GLU A 226 15.60 -12.39 7.65
CA GLU A 226 14.63 -11.34 7.94
C GLU A 226 15.08 -9.97 7.42
N ALA A 227 16.29 -9.53 7.80
CA ALA A 227 16.84 -8.24 7.36
C ALA A 227 16.97 -8.16 5.83
N ARG A 228 17.39 -9.26 5.18
CA ARG A 228 17.48 -9.34 3.72
C ARG A 228 16.10 -9.23 3.05
N ALA A 229 15.09 -9.89 3.59
CA ALA A 229 13.74 -9.87 3.04
C ALA A 229 13.11 -8.46 3.12
N ARG A 230 13.31 -7.77 4.25
CA ARG A 230 12.89 -6.36 4.41
C ARG A 230 13.58 -5.46 3.39
N GLY A 231 14.92 -5.51 3.30
CA GLY A 231 15.70 -4.70 2.36
C GLY A 231 15.37 -4.95 0.89
N ALA A 232 15.01 -6.18 0.52
CA ALA A 232 14.61 -6.52 -0.84
C ALA A 232 13.27 -5.90 -1.27
N THR A 233 12.44 -5.43 -0.33
CA THR A 233 11.10 -4.88 -0.60
C THR A 233 11.14 -3.36 -0.73
N THR A 234 12.05 -2.67 -0.04
CA THR A 234 12.32 -1.23 -0.21
C THR A 234 12.80 -0.87 -1.63
N ARG A 235 13.31 -1.84 -2.40
CA ARG A 235 13.79 -1.60 -3.78
C ARG A 235 12.68 -1.29 -4.78
N SER A 236 11.45 -1.79 -4.58
CA SER A 236 10.32 -1.47 -5.48
C SER A 236 9.89 -0.01 -5.35
N LEU A 237 9.95 0.57 -4.15
CA LEU A 237 9.71 2.01 -3.96
C LEU A 237 10.79 2.86 -4.65
N ARG A 238 12.06 2.43 -4.60
CA ARG A 238 13.14 3.11 -5.33
C ARG A 238 12.92 3.10 -6.84
N ALA A 239 12.37 2.03 -7.39
CA ALA A 239 12.07 1.98 -8.81
C ALA A 239 11.10 3.09 -9.26
N LEU A 240 10.23 3.59 -8.36
CA LEU A 240 9.39 4.76 -8.61
C LEU A 240 10.19 6.08 -8.52
N LEU A 241 11.09 6.21 -7.53
CA LEU A 241 11.97 7.38 -7.39
C LEU A 241 12.97 7.52 -8.55
N ASP A 242 13.50 6.40 -9.05
CA ASP A 242 14.42 6.33 -10.19
C ASP A 242 13.76 6.77 -11.51
N LEU A 243 12.42 6.94 -11.54
CA LEU A 243 11.71 7.50 -12.69
C LEU A 243 11.96 8.99 -12.84
N ARG A 244 12.33 9.71 -11.76
CA ARG A 244 12.63 11.13 -11.86
C ARG A 244 14.01 11.33 -12.49
N PRO A 245 14.13 12.06 -13.61
CA PRO A 245 15.44 12.39 -14.14
C PRO A 245 16.19 13.32 -13.16
N PRO A 246 17.50 13.13 -12.95
CA PRO A 246 18.27 13.94 -12.01
C PRO A 246 18.50 15.38 -12.50
N VAL A 247 18.37 15.61 -13.81
CA VAL A 247 18.56 16.90 -14.46
C VAL A 247 17.33 17.26 -15.28
N ALA A 248 17.08 18.56 -15.38
CA ALA A 248 16.02 19.17 -16.14
C ALA A 248 16.61 20.21 -17.08
N ARG A 249 16.04 20.33 -18.29
CA ARG A 249 16.47 21.29 -19.30
C ARG A 249 15.53 22.49 -19.28
N VAL A 250 16.00 23.60 -18.72
CA VAL A 250 15.22 24.83 -18.53
C VAL A 250 15.64 25.85 -19.58
N LEU A 251 14.67 26.59 -20.12
CA LEU A 251 14.89 27.70 -21.03
C LEU A 251 15.07 28.98 -20.22
N ARG A 252 16.28 29.52 -20.15
CA ARG A 252 16.60 30.80 -19.48
C ARG A 252 17.22 31.74 -20.50
N ASP A 253 16.70 32.96 -20.60
CA ASP A 253 17.15 33.97 -21.57
C ASP A 253 17.19 33.49 -23.04
N GLY A 254 16.34 32.52 -23.40
CA GLY A 254 16.27 31.94 -24.75
C GLY A 254 17.28 30.82 -25.02
N GLU A 255 18.12 30.47 -24.06
CA GLU A 255 19.07 29.35 -24.13
C GLU A 255 18.62 28.15 -23.27
N GLU A 256 18.92 26.94 -23.75
CA GLU A 256 18.67 25.70 -23.00
C GLU A 256 19.81 25.45 -22.01
N VAL A 257 19.51 25.46 -20.71
CA VAL A 257 20.47 25.17 -19.63
C VAL A 257 20.02 23.91 -18.88
N GLU A 258 20.94 22.98 -18.68
CA GLU A 258 20.71 21.81 -17.82
C GLU A 258 20.97 22.19 -16.35
N VAL A 259 19.95 22.02 -15.52
CA VAL A 259 20.00 22.25 -14.07
C VAL A 259 19.57 20.97 -13.35
N PRO A 260 19.99 20.74 -12.09
CA PRO A 260 19.42 19.69 -11.27
C PRO A 260 17.89 19.82 -11.18
N ALA A 261 17.16 18.70 -11.25
CA ALA A 261 15.69 18.74 -11.23
C ALA A 261 15.13 19.37 -9.94
N ALA A 262 15.88 19.32 -8.84
CA ALA A 262 15.55 19.98 -7.57
C ALA A 262 15.66 21.52 -7.61
N GLU A 263 16.36 22.10 -8.59
CA GLU A 263 16.50 23.55 -8.74
C GLU A 263 15.43 24.17 -9.66
N VAL A 264 14.54 23.35 -10.23
CA VAL A 264 13.44 23.81 -11.08
C VAL A 264 12.39 24.51 -10.21
N SER A 265 11.98 25.70 -10.62
CA SER A 265 10.96 26.49 -9.94
C SER A 265 9.62 26.45 -10.66
N VAL A 266 8.52 26.64 -9.94
CA VAL A 266 7.19 26.80 -10.54
C VAL A 266 7.21 27.98 -11.51
N GLY A 267 6.68 27.77 -12.71
CA GLY A 267 6.69 28.76 -13.79
C GLY A 267 7.89 28.67 -14.75
N ASP A 268 8.92 27.88 -14.42
CA ASP A 268 10.03 27.63 -15.36
C ASP A 268 9.51 27.00 -16.65
N HIS A 269 10.13 27.37 -17.78
CA HIS A 269 9.86 26.76 -19.08
C HIS A 269 10.88 25.67 -19.36
N LEU A 270 10.42 24.44 -19.60
CA LEU A 270 11.27 23.27 -19.82
C LEU A 270 11.08 22.72 -21.22
N VAL A 271 12.15 22.13 -21.76
CA VAL A 271 12.14 21.45 -23.05
C VAL A 271 12.29 19.96 -22.81
N VAL A 272 11.33 19.15 -23.31
CA VAL A 272 11.35 17.69 -23.20
C VAL A 272 11.43 17.08 -24.59
N ARG A 273 12.48 16.30 -24.85
CA ARG A 273 12.75 15.70 -26.17
C ARG A 273 12.22 14.26 -26.26
N PRO A 274 12.07 13.71 -27.48
CA PRO A 274 11.70 12.31 -27.66
C PRO A 274 12.67 11.38 -26.92
N GLY A 275 12.14 10.41 -26.18
CA GLY A 275 12.90 9.46 -25.36
C GLY A 275 13.31 9.99 -23.97
N GLU A 276 13.10 11.27 -23.68
CA GLU A 276 13.36 11.83 -22.34
C GLU A 276 12.15 11.61 -21.41
N ARG A 277 12.43 11.58 -20.11
CA ARG A 277 11.38 11.60 -19.08
C ARG A 277 11.03 13.03 -18.73
N VAL A 278 9.76 13.26 -18.42
CA VAL A 278 9.28 14.56 -17.93
C VAL A 278 9.86 14.80 -16.53
N PRO A 279 10.59 15.91 -16.28
CA PRO A 279 11.30 16.10 -15.01
C PRO A 279 10.41 16.49 -13.82
N VAL A 280 9.38 17.31 -14.06
CA VAL A 280 8.45 17.85 -13.06
C VAL A 280 7.05 17.92 -13.65
N ASP A 281 6.03 18.16 -12.82
CA ASP A 281 4.65 18.31 -13.33
C ASP A 281 4.45 19.66 -14.02
N GLY A 282 3.71 19.69 -15.13
CA GLY A 282 3.46 20.91 -15.86
C GLY A 282 2.37 20.83 -16.91
N GLU A 283 2.32 21.88 -17.72
CA GLU A 283 1.37 22.05 -18.81
C GLU A 283 2.15 22.33 -20.10
N ILE A 284 1.78 21.67 -21.20
CA ILE A 284 2.41 21.90 -22.49
C ILE A 284 2.00 23.28 -23.00
N HIS A 285 2.99 24.11 -23.34
CA HIS A 285 2.76 25.42 -23.94
C HIS A 285 2.97 25.39 -25.47
N GLU A 286 3.93 24.61 -25.95
CA GLU A 286 4.24 24.48 -27.38
C GLU A 286 4.63 23.04 -27.74
N GLY A 287 4.24 22.59 -28.94
CA GLY A 287 4.54 21.25 -29.44
C GLY A 287 3.46 20.22 -29.10
N MET A 288 3.67 18.99 -29.57
CA MET A 288 2.77 17.85 -29.39
C MET A 288 3.60 16.58 -29.32
N SER A 289 3.18 15.62 -28.50
CA SER A 289 3.79 14.30 -28.44
C SER A 289 2.84 13.24 -27.89
N THR A 290 3.21 11.98 -28.09
CA THR A 290 2.65 10.83 -27.36
C THR A 290 3.45 10.59 -26.09
N ILE A 291 2.80 10.59 -24.94
CA ILE A 291 3.40 10.37 -23.63
C ILE A 291 2.95 9.02 -23.09
N ASP A 292 3.91 8.22 -22.64
CA ASP A 292 3.67 6.95 -21.96
C ASP A 292 3.55 7.19 -20.46
N GLU A 293 2.32 7.05 -19.96
CA GLU A 293 1.94 7.21 -18.56
C GLU A 293 1.75 5.86 -17.84
N ALA A 294 2.09 4.73 -18.49
CA ALA A 294 1.80 3.38 -18.01
C ALA A 294 2.34 3.09 -16.60
N MET A 295 3.49 3.68 -16.26
CA MET A 295 4.10 3.50 -14.94
C MET A 295 3.32 4.16 -13.80
N LEU A 296 2.45 5.13 -14.11
CA LEU A 296 1.64 5.85 -13.12
C LEU A 296 0.18 5.40 -13.17
N THR A 297 -0.39 5.20 -14.37
CA THR A 297 -1.81 4.88 -14.56
C THR A 297 -2.07 3.37 -14.69
N GLY A 298 -1.04 2.58 -15.00
CA GLY A 298 -1.16 1.17 -15.37
C GLY A 298 -1.74 0.95 -16.79
N GLU A 299 -1.97 2.01 -17.56
CA GLU A 299 -2.53 1.93 -18.91
C GLU A 299 -1.41 1.84 -19.94
N SER A 300 -1.42 0.79 -20.77
CA SER A 300 -0.30 0.46 -21.66
C SER A 300 -0.25 1.28 -22.96
N ILE A 301 -1.30 2.04 -23.27
CA ILE A 301 -1.42 2.82 -24.51
C ILE A 301 -0.92 4.25 -24.25
N PRO A 302 0.09 4.74 -24.99
CA PRO A 302 0.53 6.13 -24.89
C PRO A 302 -0.56 7.11 -25.26
N VAL A 303 -0.64 8.22 -24.53
CA VAL A 303 -1.67 9.27 -24.69
C VAL A 303 -1.11 10.41 -25.53
N GLU A 304 -1.86 10.87 -26.54
CA GLU A 304 -1.52 12.08 -27.29
C GLU A 304 -1.77 13.34 -26.45
N LYS A 305 -0.78 14.25 -26.43
CA LYS A 305 -0.81 15.49 -25.65
C LYS A 305 -0.33 16.67 -26.49
N GLY A 306 -1.03 17.79 -26.42
CA GLY A 306 -0.73 19.05 -27.11
C GLY A 306 -0.81 20.27 -26.19
N PRO A 307 -0.76 21.49 -26.74
CA PRO A 307 -0.79 22.72 -25.94
C PRO A 307 -2.05 22.82 -25.08
N GLY A 308 -1.87 23.15 -23.80
CA GLY A 308 -2.91 23.18 -22.77
C GLY A 308 -3.07 21.87 -21.99
N ASP A 309 -2.51 20.76 -22.47
CA ASP A 309 -2.59 19.48 -21.77
C ASP A 309 -1.58 19.39 -20.63
N ARG A 310 -2.01 18.75 -19.54
CA ARG A 310 -1.15 18.46 -18.38
C ARG A 310 -0.26 17.25 -18.64
N VAL A 311 0.97 17.35 -18.14
CA VAL A 311 1.99 16.30 -18.17
C VAL A 311 2.54 16.08 -16.77
N THR A 312 2.78 14.82 -16.43
CA THR A 312 3.19 14.39 -15.10
C THR A 312 4.66 14.01 -15.07
N GLY A 313 5.38 14.42 -14.03
CA GLY A 313 6.78 14.07 -13.84
C GLY A 313 7.01 12.55 -13.79
N GLY A 314 8.11 12.08 -14.36
CA GLY A 314 8.51 10.67 -14.46
C GLY A 314 7.95 9.90 -15.67
N THR A 315 6.93 10.44 -16.35
CA THR A 315 6.36 9.87 -17.58
C THR A 315 7.35 9.94 -18.75
N LEU A 316 7.22 9.01 -19.71
CA LEU A 316 8.17 8.89 -20.82
C LEU A 316 7.61 9.55 -22.08
N ASN A 317 8.33 10.53 -22.61
CA ASN A 317 8.02 11.13 -23.90
C ASN A 317 8.48 10.19 -25.05
N ARG A 318 7.60 9.81 -25.99
CA ARG A 318 7.98 8.85 -27.04
C ARG A 318 8.42 9.45 -28.37
N ALA A 319 7.59 10.26 -29.04
CA ALA A 319 7.78 10.58 -30.45
C ALA A 319 8.11 12.06 -30.74
N GLY A 320 7.44 13.00 -30.07
CA GLY A 320 7.54 14.45 -30.30
C GLY A 320 8.42 15.18 -29.29
N SER A 321 8.70 16.46 -29.57
CA SER A 321 9.35 17.39 -28.64
C SER A 321 8.34 18.44 -28.24
N PHE A 322 8.32 18.82 -26.97
CA PHE A 322 7.42 19.86 -26.48
C PHE A 322 8.08 20.75 -25.44
N ARG A 323 7.54 21.95 -25.31
CA ARG A 323 7.88 22.90 -24.26
C ARG A 323 6.75 22.92 -23.25
N MET A 324 7.10 22.82 -21.98
CA MET A 324 6.15 22.82 -20.88
C MET A 324 6.47 23.93 -19.89
N ARG A 325 5.46 24.39 -19.17
CA ARG A 325 5.60 25.28 -18.02
C ARG A 325 5.46 24.45 -16.75
N ALA A 326 6.43 24.53 -15.85
CA ALA A 326 6.37 23.85 -14.56
C ALA A 326 5.19 24.38 -13.73
N THR A 327 4.37 23.49 -13.21
CA THR A 327 3.23 23.83 -12.34
C THR A 327 3.43 23.35 -10.92
N ARG A 328 4.07 22.19 -10.73
CA ARG A 328 4.46 21.65 -9.41
C ARG A 328 5.87 21.08 -9.50
N VAL A 329 6.65 21.32 -8.47
CA VAL A 329 8.05 20.92 -8.35
C VAL A 329 8.27 20.35 -6.95
N GLY A 330 9.38 19.64 -6.74
CA GLY A 330 9.73 19.15 -5.41
C GLY A 330 8.71 18.15 -4.84
N ALA A 331 8.40 18.33 -3.54
CA ALA A 331 7.42 17.56 -2.78
C ALA A 331 5.99 17.61 -3.33
N ASP A 332 5.65 18.66 -4.09
CA ASP A 332 4.31 18.87 -4.63
C ASP A 332 4.04 18.11 -5.93
N THR A 333 5.05 17.47 -6.53
CA THR A 333 4.84 16.66 -7.74
C THR A 333 3.98 15.42 -7.44
N ALA A 334 3.23 14.95 -8.44
CA ALA A 334 2.41 13.75 -8.31
C ALA A 334 3.23 12.53 -7.89
N LEU A 335 4.43 12.36 -8.45
CA LEU A 335 5.33 11.25 -8.08
C LEU A 335 5.78 11.33 -6.61
N SER A 336 6.13 12.52 -6.12
CA SER A 336 6.50 12.71 -4.70
C SER A 336 5.33 12.39 -3.77
N ARG A 337 4.11 12.82 -4.11
CA ARG A 337 2.89 12.47 -3.36
C ARG A 337 2.59 10.98 -3.38
N ILE A 338 2.76 10.31 -4.52
CA ILE A 338 2.64 8.84 -4.64
C ILE A 338 3.61 8.14 -3.69
N VAL A 339 4.87 8.56 -3.69
CA VAL A 339 5.91 7.98 -2.81
C VAL A 339 5.51 8.14 -1.34
N GLU A 340 5.05 9.33 -0.94
CA GLU A 340 4.64 9.58 0.44
C GLU A 340 3.42 8.75 0.84
N LEU A 341 2.40 8.63 -0.03
CA LEU A 341 1.22 7.78 0.20
C LEU A 341 1.63 6.30 0.35
N VAL A 342 2.51 5.81 -0.51
CA VAL A 342 3.02 4.43 -0.44
C VAL A 342 3.79 4.20 0.87
N ARG A 343 4.63 5.14 1.30
CA ARG A 343 5.33 5.07 2.59
C ARG A 343 4.36 5.04 3.76
N GLN A 344 3.39 5.96 3.78
CA GLN A 344 2.33 6.01 4.79
C GLN A 344 1.60 4.67 4.90
N ALA A 345 1.25 4.06 3.76
CA ALA A 345 0.56 2.79 3.72
C ALA A 345 1.43 1.64 4.24
N GLN A 346 2.71 1.58 3.85
CA GLN A 346 3.66 0.57 4.35
C GLN A 346 3.92 0.71 5.84
N GLY A 347 3.87 1.93 6.38
CA GLY A 347 4.03 2.23 7.81
C GLY A 347 2.76 1.98 8.64
N SER A 348 1.61 1.80 8.00
CA SER A 348 0.35 1.60 8.70
C SER A 348 0.16 0.15 9.18
N LYS A 349 -0.46 -0.02 10.35
CA LYS A 349 -0.70 -1.34 10.97
C LYS A 349 -2.08 -1.89 10.63
N PRO A 350 -2.21 -2.91 9.77
CA PRO A 350 -3.49 -3.52 9.47
C PRO A 350 -4.06 -4.27 10.69
N PRO A 351 -5.39 -4.44 10.79
CA PRO A 351 -6.03 -5.15 11.91
C PRO A 351 -5.45 -6.53 12.22
N ILE A 352 -5.11 -7.34 11.21
CA ILE A 352 -4.48 -8.66 11.43
C ILE A 352 -3.14 -8.56 12.16
N GLN A 353 -2.36 -7.49 11.96
CA GLN A 353 -1.10 -7.29 12.67
C GLN A 353 -1.35 -6.95 14.15
N ARG A 354 -2.40 -6.18 14.45
CA ARG A 354 -2.81 -5.89 15.84
C ARG A 354 -3.20 -7.17 16.58
N LEU A 355 -3.86 -8.11 15.89
CA LEU A 355 -4.16 -9.44 16.43
C LEU A 355 -2.87 -10.20 16.75
N VAL A 356 -1.89 -10.18 15.85
CA VAL A 356 -0.58 -10.83 16.04
C VAL A 356 0.18 -10.28 17.24
N ASP A 357 0.19 -8.96 17.40
CA ASP A 357 0.84 -8.31 18.54
C ASP A 357 0.18 -8.73 19.87
N ARG A 358 -1.16 -8.82 19.89
CA ARG A 358 -1.92 -9.30 21.05
C ARG A 358 -1.61 -10.77 21.38
N VAL A 359 -1.59 -11.64 20.36
CA VAL A 359 -1.27 -13.06 20.54
C VAL A 359 0.16 -13.22 21.09
N SER A 360 1.12 -12.48 20.54
CA SER A 360 2.52 -12.52 20.98
C SER A 360 2.68 -12.11 22.46
N GLY A 361 1.95 -11.07 22.89
CA GLY A 361 1.98 -10.60 24.28
C GLY A 361 1.46 -11.60 25.30
N ILE A 362 0.57 -12.52 24.90
CA ILE A 362 0.02 -13.58 25.76
C ILE A 362 0.85 -14.87 25.64
N PHE A 363 1.33 -15.17 24.44
CA PHE A 363 2.04 -16.41 24.13
C PHE A 363 3.38 -16.54 24.89
N VAL A 364 4.17 -15.47 24.96
CA VAL A 364 5.50 -15.51 25.61
C VAL A 364 5.41 -15.86 27.11
N PRO A 365 4.56 -15.19 27.93
CA PRO A 365 4.39 -15.59 29.33
C PRO A 365 3.92 -17.03 29.52
N ILE A 366 3.01 -17.51 28.67
CA ILE A 366 2.51 -18.89 28.73
C ILE A 366 3.64 -19.88 28.46
N VAL A 367 4.47 -19.65 27.45
CA VAL A 367 5.61 -20.50 27.12
C VAL A 367 6.61 -20.57 28.28
N ILE A 368 6.92 -19.44 28.91
CA ILE A 368 7.81 -19.41 30.07
C ILE A 368 7.22 -20.25 31.20
N LEU A 369 5.92 -20.12 31.46
CA LEU A 369 5.22 -20.94 32.45
C LEU A 369 5.29 -22.43 32.09
N ILE A 370 5.04 -22.80 30.83
CA ILE A 370 5.16 -24.19 30.36
C ILE A 370 6.59 -24.71 30.58
N ALA A 371 7.61 -23.93 30.25
CA ALA A 371 9.00 -24.33 30.45
C ALA A 371 9.33 -24.55 31.94
N ILE A 372 8.85 -23.68 32.83
CA ILE A 372 9.02 -23.82 34.29
C ILE A 372 8.31 -25.08 34.80
N VAL A 373 7.05 -25.29 34.42
CA VAL A 373 6.27 -26.47 34.81
C VAL A 373 6.95 -27.74 34.30
N THR A 374 7.37 -27.74 33.04
CA THR A 374 8.06 -28.85 32.39
C THR A 374 9.37 -29.18 33.12
N PHE A 375 10.16 -28.17 33.47
CA PHE A 375 11.38 -28.35 34.26
C PHE A 375 11.10 -29.11 35.56
N PHE A 376 10.12 -28.67 36.35
CA PHE A 376 9.81 -29.31 37.63
C PHE A 376 9.20 -30.72 37.48
N VAL A 377 8.39 -30.94 36.45
CA VAL A 377 7.84 -32.29 36.16
C VAL A 377 8.96 -33.26 35.83
N TRP A 378 9.89 -32.87 34.96
CA TRP A 378 11.03 -33.71 34.58
C TRP A 378 12.05 -33.90 35.70
N LEU A 379 12.20 -32.91 36.58
CA LEU A 379 13.03 -33.06 37.77
C LEU A 379 12.45 -34.11 38.74
N ALA A 380 11.12 -34.17 38.86
CA ALA A 380 10.42 -35.06 39.78
C ALA A 380 10.15 -36.47 39.23
N ALA A 381 9.90 -36.59 37.92
CA ALA A 381 9.43 -37.84 37.29
C ALA A 381 10.25 -38.27 36.06
N GLY A 382 11.29 -37.53 35.71
CA GLY A 382 12.18 -37.87 34.59
C GLY A 382 13.13 -39.03 34.91
N PRO A 383 13.71 -39.68 33.88
CA PRO A 383 14.73 -40.71 34.07
C PRO A 383 15.98 -40.14 34.72
N ASP A 384 16.71 -40.99 35.42
CA ASP A 384 18.02 -40.62 35.95
C ASP A 384 19.04 -40.44 34.82
N PRO A 385 19.81 -39.34 34.80
CA PRO A 385 19.77 -38.22 35.75
C PRO A 385 18.72 -37.15 35.43
N SER A 386 17.75 -36.97 36.33
CA SER A 386 16.55 -36.15 36.09
C SER A 386 16.84 -34.66 35.85
N LEU A 387 17.89 -34.11 36.48
CA LEU A 387 18.30 -32.72 36.32
C LEU A 387 18.72 -32.38 34.88
N ASN A 388 19.43 -33.29 34.21
CA ASN A 388 19.89 -33.08 32.83
C ASN A 388 18.69 -33.01 31.88
N TYR A 389 17.78 -33.96 32.01
CA TYR A 389 16.55 -33.96 31.24
C TYR A 389 15.70 -32.71 31.51
N ALA A 390 15.54 -32.32 32.78
CA ALA A 390 14.77 -31.13 33.15
C ALA A 390 15.30 -29.86 32.47
N ILE A 391 16.62 -29.66 32.46
CA ILE A 391 17.25 -28.50 31.81
C ILE A 391 17.09 -28.56 30.29
N VAL A 392 17.41 -29.69 29.67
CA VAL A 392 17.35 -29.85 28.20
C VAL A 392 15.93 -29.62 27.68
N VAL A 393 14.93 -30.22 28.32
CA VAL A 393 13.53 -30.13 27.92
C VAL A 393 12.99 -28.71 28.15
N ALA A 394 13.31 -28.07 29.27
CA ALA A 394 12.92 -26.68 29.52
C ALA A 394 13.54 -25.71 28.50
N VAL A 395 14.83 -25.87 28.19
CA VAL A 395 15.50 -25.07 27.16
C VAL A 395 14.90 -25.37 25.77
N ALA A 396 14.61 -26.63 25.45
CA ALA A 396 13.97 -27.00 24.18
C ALA A 396 12.62 -26.31 24.01
N VAL A 397 11.79 -26.26 25.06
CA VAL A 397 10.49 -25.54 25.08
C VAL A 397 10.69 -24.03 24.86
N LEU A 398 11.65 -23.40 25.55
CA LEU A 398 11.91 -21.97 25.38
C LEU A 398 12.41 -21.64 23.97
N VAL A 399 13.28 -22.47 23.41
CA VAL A 399 13.88 -22.28 22.08
C VAL A 399 12.83 -22.49 21.00
N ILE A 400 12.10 -23.61 21.00
CA ILE A 400 11.11 -23.90 19.96
C ILE A 400 9.97 -22.88 19.93
N ALA A 401 9.75 -22.17 21.03
CA ALA A 401 8.67 -21.22 21.14
C ALA A 401 9.01 -19.80 20.65
N CYS A 402 10.22 -19.48 20.16
CA CYS A 402 10.42 -18.13 19.62
C CYS A 402 9.57 -17.93 18.34
N PRO A 403 8.67 -16.94 18.32
CA PRO A 403 7.82 -16.67 17.17
C PRO A 403 8.54 -15.72 16.22
N CYS A 404 9.77 -16.06 15.80
CA CYS A 404 10.64 -15.10 15.13
C CYS A 404 10.07 -14.70 13.74
N ALA A 405 9.40 -15.63 13.03
CA ALA A 405 8.72 -15.37 11.75
C ALA A 405 7.41 -14.56 11.89
N LEU A 406 6.83 -14.51 13.09
CA LEU A 406 5.51 -13.94 13.33
C LEU A 406 5.48 -12.42 13.14
N GLY A 407 6.53 -11.73 13.58
CA GLY A 407 6.66 -10.27 13.43
C GLY A 407 6.79 -9.79 11.99
N LEU A 408 7.08 -10.70 11.05
CA LEU A 408 7.24 -10.42 9.62
C LEU A 408 6.09 -10.90 8.76
N ALA A 409 5.33 -11.88 9.26
CA ALA A 409 4.33 -12.61 8.50
C ALA A 409 3.31 -11.71 7.80
N THR A 410 2.90 -10.63 8.47
CA THR A 410 1.96 -9.65 7.92
C THR A 410 2.66 -8.50 7.19
N PRO A 411 3.67 -7.83 7.78
CA PRO A 411 4.20 -6.62 7.15
C PRO A 411 4.85 -6.86 5.79
N ILE A 412 5.52 -8.00 5.56
CA ILE A 412 6.12 -8.29 4.25
C ILE A 412 5.04 -8.40 3.17
N SER A 413 3.93 -9.06 3.47
CA SER A 413 2.81 -9.17 2.52
C SER A 413 2.17 -7.81 2.22
N VAL A 414 2.02 -6.94 3.22
CA VAL A 414 1.53 -5.56 3.02
C VAL A 414 2.49 -4.79 2.14
N MET A 415 3.79 -4.79 2.45
CA MET A 415 4.77 -4.03 1.69
C MET A 415 4.84 -4.46 0.22
N ILE A 416 4.82 -5.77 -0.06
CA ILE A 416 4.80 -6.29 -1.44
C ILE A 416 3.50 -5.91 -2.14
N ALA A 417 2.35 -6.05 -1.46
CA ALA A 417 1.05 -5.72 -2.05
C ALA A 417 0.92 -4.23 -2.37
N VAL A 418 1.28 -3.33 -1.45
CA VAL A 418 1.26 -1.88 -1.69
C VAL A 418 2.23 -1.50 -2.82
N GLY A 419 3.43 -2.11 -2.86
CA GLY A 419 4.38 -1.89 -3.96
C GLY A 419 3.81 -2.31 -5.32
N LYS A 420 3.19 -3.50 -5.39
CA LYS A 420 2.52 -3.99 -6.61
C LYS A 420 1.30 -3.16 -7.02
N ALA A 421 0.53 -2.68 -6.05
CA ALA A 421 -0.60 -1.79 -6.28
C ALA A 421 -0.09 -0.50 -6.96
N ALA A 422 0.95 0.13 -6.40
CA ALA A 422 1.52 1.36 -6.94
C ALA A 422 2.10 1.18 -8.35
N GLU A 423 2.80 0.07 -8.62
CA GLU A 423 3.27 -0.30 -9.98
C GLU A 423 2.11 -0.43 -11.00
N SER A 424 0.87 -0.65 -10.54
CA SER A 424 -0.32 -0.84 -11.38
C SER A 424 -1.28 0.37 -11.36
N GLY A 425 -0.82 1.52 -10.85
CA GLY A 425 -1.63 2.74 -10.72
C GLY A 425 -2.71 2.70 -9.64
N ILE A 426 -2.57 1.82 -8.64
CA ILE A 426 -3.48 1.67 -7.49
C ILE A 426 -2.75 2.12 -6.23
N LEU A 427 -3.13 3.28 -5.71
CA LEU A 427 -2.54 3.85 -4.50
C LEU A 427 -3.39 3.49 -3.30
N ILE A 428 -2.82 2.72 -2.38
CA ILE A 428 -3.49 2.35 -1.14
C ILE A 428 -2.93 3.25 -0.05
N ARG A 429 -3.76 3.99 0.68
CA ARG A 429 -3.29 4.93 1.73
C ARG A 429 -2.96 4.23 3.04
N ASN A 430 -3.72 3.20 3.39
CA ASN A 430 -3.56 2.49 4.65
C ASN A 430 -3.75 0.98 4.46
N GLY A 431 -3.04 0.19 5.25
CA GLY A 431 -3.07 -1.28 5.22
C GLY A 431 -4.39 -1.86 5.71
N GLU A 432 -5.22 -1.06 6.40
CA GLU A 432 -6.59 -1.45 6.78
C GLU A 432 -7.49 -1.57 5.55
N ALA A 433 -7.33 -0.68 4.56
CA ALA A 433 -8.02 -0.72 3.28
C ALA A 433 -7.79 -2.05 2.54
N ILE A 434 -6.58 -2.62 2.59
CA ILE A 434 -6.29 -3.96 2.01
C ILE A 434 -7.18 -5.02 2.66
N GLN A 435 -7.38 -4.95 3.98
CA GLN A 435 -8.16 -5.97 4.69
C GLN A 435 -9.66 -5.80 4.51
N LYS A 436 -10.14 -4.57 4.56
CA LYS A 436 -11.54 -4.25 4.30
C LYS A 436 -11.92 -4.54 2.84
N SER A 437 -11.04 -4.26 1.88
CA SER A 437 -11.23 -4.58 0.46
C SER A 437 -11.45 -6.08 0.23
N ARG A 438 -10.79 -6.95 1.01
CA ARG A 438 -11.07 -8.40 0.97
C ARG A 438 -12.48 -8.75 1.47
N GLN A 439 -13.02 -7.99 2.41
CA GLN A 439 -14.29 -8.27 3.08
C GLN A 439 -15.50 -7.69 2.35
N LEU A 440 -15.28 -6.81 1.38
CA LEU A 440 -16.33 -6.20 0.56
C LEU A 440 -17.35 -7.23 0.06
N THR A 441 -18.62 -6.86 0.20
CA THR A 441 -19.77 -7.58 -0.32
C THR A 441 -20.51 -6.77 -1.39
N THR A 442 -20.46 -5.44 -1.28
CA THR A 442 -21.14 -4.51 -2.18
C THR A 442 -20.18 -3.43 -2.69
N VAL A 443 -20.28 -3.10 -3.98
CA VAL A 443 -19.59 -1.98 -4.64
C VAL A 443 -20.65 -1.02 -5.16
N VAL A 444 -20.64 0.20 -4.66
CA VAL A 444 -21.47 1.31 -5.12
C VAL A 444 -20.64 2.13 -6.09
N LEU A 445 -21.13 2.28 -7.32
CA LEU A 445 -20.49 3.03 -8.38
C LEU A 445 -21.25 4.34 -8.59
N ASP A 446 -20.56 5.47 -8.51
CA ASP A 446 -21.09 6.69 -9.08
C ASP A 446 -21.21 6.56 -10.61
N LYS A 447 -22.12 7.33 -11.21
CA LYS A 447 -22.28 7.32 -12.67
C LYS A 447 -21.20 8.17 -13.34
N THR A 448 -21.17 9.46 -13.02
CA THR A 448 -20.49 10.49 -13.82
C THR A 448 -18.98 10.42 -13.58
N GLY A 449 -18.19 10.27 -14.64
CA GLY A 449 -16.72 10.16 -14.55
C GLY A 449 -16.20 8.82 -14.02
N THR A 450 -17.09 7.96 -13.50
CA THR A 450 -16.77 6.63 -13.00
C THR A 450 -17.14 5.56 -14.03
N ILE A 451 -18.43 5.36 -14.29
CA ILE A 451 -18.92 4.45 -15.36
C ILE A 451 -18.89 5.16 -16.73
N THR A 452 -19.14 6.45 -16.73
CA THR A 452 -19.15 7.27 -17.93
C THR A 452 -17.87 8.09 -18.04
N ARG A 453 -17.62 8.68 -19.21
CA ARG A 453 -16.45 9.54 -19.44
C ARG A 453 -16.51 10.86 -18.66
N GLY A 454 -17.68 11.24 -18.15
CA GLY A 454 -17.88 12.51 -17.44
C GLY A 454 -17.85 13.73 -18.36
N GLN A 455 -17.87 13.50 -19.67
CA GLN A 455 -17.84 14.54 -20.70
C GLN A 455 -18.99 14.29 -21.68
N PRO A 456 -19.92 15.24 -21.86
CA PRO A 456 -21.02 15.07 -22.79
C PRO A 456 -20.47 14.98 -24.22
N ARG A 457 -20.96 14.04 -25.00
CA ARG A 457 -20.67 13.93 -26.44
C ARG A 457 -21.96 14.02 -27.23
N VAL A 458 -21.87 14.59 -28.43
CA VAL A 458 -22.97 14.51 -29.40
C VAL A 458 -23.10 13.05 -29.82
N THR A 459 -24.25 12.48 -29.52
CA THR A 459 -24.59 11.08 -29.86
C THR A 459 -25.52 11.00 -31.06
N HIS A 460 -26.35 12.03 -31.22
CA HIS A 460 -27.31 12.13 -32.32
C HIS A 460 -27.25 13.55 -32.87
N PHE A 461 -27.22 13.64 -34.20
CA PHE A 461 -27.35 14.89 -34.93
C PHE A 461 -28.20 14.58 -36.17
N GLU A 462 -29.41 15.13 -36.20
CA GLU A 462 -30.39 14.84 -37.24
C GLU A 462 -30.84 16.17 -37.86
N ALA A 463 -30.58 16.34 -39.15
CA ALA A 463 -31.10 17.47 -39.92
C ALA A 463 -32.50 17.14 -40.46
N SER A 464 -33.36 18.16 -40.49
CA SER A 464 -34.64 18.09 -41.21
C SER A 464 -34.41 18.00 -42.72
N ASP A 465 -35.42 17.53 -43.46
CA ASP A 465 -35.37 17.41 -44.93
C ASP A 465 -35.07 18.73 -45.68
N SER A 466 -35.14 19.87 -44.99
CA SER A 466 -34.96 21.21 -45.55
C SER A 466 -33.50 21.66 -45.69
N GLU A 467 -32.55 20.98 -45.04
CA GLU A 467 -31.13 21.34 -45.06
C GLU A 467 -30.17 20.15 -45.17
N SER A 468 -28.99 20.38 -45.77
CA SER A 468 -27.92 19.38 -45.77
C SER A 468 -27.32 19.24 -44.37
N GLY A 469 -27.29 18.02 -43.82
CA GLY A 469 -26.80 17.78 -42.46
C GLY A 469 -25.37 18.28 -42.20
N ARG A 470 -24.48 18.22 -43.19
CA ARG A 470 -23.10 18.73 -43.06
C ARG A 470 -23.06 20.25 -42.95
N GLU A 471 -23.95 20.94 -43.66
CA GLU A 471 -24.06 22.40 -43.65
C GLU A 471 -24.70 22.90 -42.35
N LEU A 472 -25.73 22.21 -41.88
CA LEU A 472 -26.34 22.49 -40.57
C LEU A 472 -25.30 22.29 -39.46
N LEU A 473 -24.56 21.18 -39.46
CA LEU A 473 -23.52 20.91 -38.47
C LEU A 473 -22.44 22.00 -38.47
N ARG A 474 -22.00 22.45 -39.65
CA ARG A 474 -21.05 23.57 -39.80
C ARG A 474 -21.56 24.83 -39.11
N ARG A 475 -22.81 25.23 -39.36
CA ARG A 475 -23.38 26.47 -38.79
C ARG A 475 -23.60 26.37 -37.29
N VAL A 476 -24.14 25.24 -36.82
CA VAL A 476 -24.39 24.97 -35.39
C VAL A 476 -23.07 24.93 -34.62
N ALA A 477 -22.07 24.22 -35.11
CA ALA A 477 -20.76 24.19 -34.45
C ALA A 477 -20.05 25.54 -34.49
N SER A 478 -20.18 26.30 -35.57
CA SER A 478 -19.63 27.67 -35.68
C SER A 478 -20.30 28.64 -34.70
N ALA A 479 -21.61 28.47 -34.46
CA ALA A 479 -22.36 29.22 -33.45
C ALA A 479 -21.87 28.90 -32.02
N GLU A 480 -21.47 27.66 -31.76
CA GLU A 480 -21.01 27.20 -30.44
C GLU A 480 -19.51 27.44 -30.17
N VAL A 481 -18.74 27.95 -31.12
CA VAL A 481 -17.29 28.23 -30.92
C VAL A 481 -17.04 29.19 -29.75
N GLY A 482 -17.93 30.16 -29.52
CA GLY A 482 -17.86 31.10 -28.42
C GLY A 482 -18.41 30.59 -27.08
N SER A 483 -18.91 29.36 -27.03
CA SER A 483 -19.59 28.78 -25.88
C SER A 483 -18.60 28.14 -24.91
N GLU A 484 -18.54 28.63 -23.68
CA GLU A 484 -17.78 27.99 -22.59
C GLU A 484 -18.53 26.79 -21.99
N HIS A 485 -19.78 26.56 -22.41
CA HIS A 485 -20.61 25.49 -21.88
C HIS A 485 -20.13 24.11 -22.40
N PRO A 486 -20.04 23.06 -21.54
CA PRO A 486 -19.58 21.73 -21.95
C PRO A 486 -20.33 21.14 -23.15
N LEU A 487 -21.64 21.36 -23.23
CA LEU A 487 -22.48 20.93 -24.35
C LEU A 487 -22.10 21.62 -25.68
N GLY A 488 -21.77 22.92 -25.65
CA GLY A 488 -21.34 23.66 -26.84
C GLY A 488 -19.99 23.18 -27.35
N ARG A 489 -19.03 22.97 -26.43
CA ARG A 489 -17.73 22.37 -26.75
C ARG A 489 -17.87 20.99 -27.40
N ALA A 490 -18.79 20.15 -26.90
CA ALA A 490 -19.07 18.84 -27.48
C ALA A 490 -19.54 18.92 -28.94
N VAL A 491 -20.31 19.94 -29.31
CA VAL A 491 -20.74 20.16 -30.70
C VAL A 491 -19.56 20.58 -31.58
N VAL A 492 -18.71 21.48 -31.10
CA VAL A 492 -17.50 21.92 -31.80
C VAL A 492 -16.54 20.75 -32.03
N GLU A 493 -16.33 19.91 -31.02
CA GLU A 493 -15.50 18.70 -31.11
C GLU A 493 -16.08 17.69 -32.10
N HIS A 494 -17.39 17.45 -32.07
CA HIS A 494 -18.07 16.56 -33.01
C HIS A 494 -17.88 17.02 -34.46
N ALA A 495 -18.08 18.32 -34.74
CA ALA A 495 -17.89 18.87 -36.09
C ALA A 495 -16.43 18.79 -36.57
N ARG A 496 -15.45 19.03 -35.69
CA ARG A 496 -14.02 18.86 -36.02
C ARG A 496 -13.69 17.40 -36.32
N GLY A 497 -14.24 16.45 -35.57
CA GLY A 497 -14.09 15.01 -35.82
C GLY A 497 -14.63 14.57 -37.17
N GLU A 498 -15.72 15.18 -37.64
CA GLU A 498 -16.32 14.97 -38.97
C GLU A 498 -15.59 15.73 -40.11
N GLY A 499 -14.49 16.42 -39.79
CA GLY A 499 -13.69 17.20 -40.75
C GLY A 499 -14.44 18.39 -41.33
N VAL A 500 -15.31 19.03 -40.53
CA VAL A 500 -16.06 20.23 -40.93
C VAL A 500 -15.26 21.48 -40.62
N GLU A 501 -15.00 22.31 -41.64
CA GLU A 501 -14.36 23.62 -41.45
C GLU A 501 -15.36 24.62 -40.85
N LEU A 502 -15.01 25.12 -39.65
CA LEU A 502 -15.80 26.08 -38.89
C LEU A 502 -15.51 27.52 -39.34
N VAL A 503 -16.52 28.38 -39.22
CA VAL A 503 -16.44 29.81 -39.52
C VAL A 503 -16.65 30.64 -38.26
N SER A 504 -16.27 31.92 -38.29
CA SER A 504 -16.52 32.84 -37.19
C SER A 504 -18.00 33.25 -37.16
N ALA A 505 -18.64 33.14 -36.00
CA ALA A 505 -19.95 33.76 -35.77
C ALA A 505 -19.84 35.30 -35.78
N GLU A 506 -20.80 35.97 -36.42
CA GLU A 506 -20.92 37.43 -36.44
C GLU A 506 -21.42 37.97 -35.10
N SER A 507 -22.25 37.19 -34.40
CA SER A 507 -22.75 37.48 -33.06
C SER A 507 -23.04 36.18 -32.31
N PHE A 508 -22.90 36.23 -30.99
CA PHE A 508 -23.16 35.11 -30.08
C PHE A 508 -23.82 35.65 -28.80
N GLU A 509 -24.88 34.99 -28.36
CA GLU A 509 -25.61 35.25 -27.13
C GLU A 509 -25.96 33.91 -26.46
N GLY A 510 -25.39 33.65 -25.29
CA GLY A 510 -25.74 32.49 -24.46
C GLY A 510 -26.94 32.81 -23.55
N VAL A 511 -28.03 32.06 -23.69
CA VAL A 511 -29.23 32.18 -22.85
C VAL A 511 -29.16 31.14 -21.73
N SER A 512 -28.77 31.59 -20.53
CA SER A 512 -28.54 30.73 -19.36
C SER A 512 -29.65 29.73 -19.11
N GLY A 513 -29.29 28.44 -19.05
CA GLY A 513 -30.20 27.32 -18.80
C GLY A 513 -31.18 26.99 -19.94
N ARG A 514 -31.06 27.64 -21.10
CA ARG A 514 -32.03 27.52 -22.20
C ARG A 514 -31.41 27.14 -23.54
N GLY A 515 -30.29 27.77 -23.91
CA GLY A 515 -29.67 27.57 -25.22
C GLY A 515 -28.72 28.69 -25.64
N VAL A 516 -28.43 28.75 -26.93
CA VAL A 516 -27.62 29.80 -27.57
C VAL A 516 -28.36 30.39 -28.77
N ARG A 517 -28.12 31.68 -29.01
CA ARG A 517 -28.50 32.42 -30.22
C ARG A 517 -27.23 32.95 -30.86
N ALA A 518 -27.08 32.75 -32.17
CA ALA A 518 -25.94 33.27 -32.91
C ALA A 518 -26.33 33.67 -34.33
N ARG A 519 -25.50 34.52 -34.95
CA ARG A 519 -25.57 34.80 -36.38
C ARG A 519 -24.32 34.25 -37.07
N VAL A 520 -24.51 33.36 -38.04
CA VAL A 520 -23.44 32.70 -38.79
C VAL A 520 -23.77 32.79 -40.27
N GLU A 521 -22.84 33.33 -41.08
CA GLU A 521 -23.02 33.51 -42.53
C GLU A 521 -24.32 34.27 -42.88
N GLY A 522 -24.64 35.31 -42.12
CA GLY A 522 -25.85 36.12 -42.29
C GLY A 522 -27.17 35.46 -41.86
N ARG A 523 -27.17 34.22 -41.36
CA ARG A 523 -28.36 33.50 -40.88
C ARG A 523 -28.44 33.44 -39.37
N GLU A 524 -29.67 33.46 -38.84
CA GLU A 524 -29.91 33.31 -37.41
C GLU A 524 -29.99 31.84 -37.02
N ILE A 525 -29.17 31.42 -36.05
CA ILE A 525 -29.08 30.05 -35.54
C ILE A 525 -29.52 30.06 -34.07
N LEU A 526 -30.48 29.20 -33.74
CA LEU A 526 -30.92 28.93 -32.38
C LEU A 526 -30.67 27.46 -32.05
N VAL A 527 -30.07 27.20 -30.89
CA VAL A 527 -29.86 25.83 -30.38
C VAL A 527 -30.28 25.82 -28.91
N GLY A 528 -31.18 24.93 -28.53
CA GLY A 528 -31.56 24.85 -27.12
C GLY A 528 -32.77 24.00 -26.83
N THR A 529 -33.33 24.19 -25.64
CA THR A 529 -34.50 23.47 -25.16
C THR A 529 -35.74 23.73 -26.05
N PRO A 530 -36.67 22.78 -26.18
CA PRO A 530 -37.90 22.98 -26.95
C PRO A 530 -38.71 24.19 -26.48
N ALA A 531 -38.75 24.43 -25.16
CA ALA A 531 -39.41 25.59 -24.58
C ALA A 531 -38.77 26.93 -25.03
N PHE A 532 -37.45 26.97 -25.16
CA PHE A 532 -36.74 28.14 -25.70
C PHE A 532 -37.11 28.42 -27.14
N LEU A 533 -37.06 27.40 -27.99
CA LEU A 533 -37.35 27.61 -29.41
C LEU A 533 -38.84 27.92 -29.66
N THR A 534 -39.75 27.39 -28.84
CA THR A 534 -41.19 27.73 -28.91
C THR A 534 -41.45 29.21 -28.55
N GLU A 535 -40.78 29.74 -27.53
CA GLU A 535 -40.89 31.17 -27.18
C GLU A 535 -40.33 32.10 -28.27
N GLU A 536 -39.33 31.63 -29.02
CA GLU A 536 -38.78 32.31 -30.20
C GLU A 536 -39.64 32.11 -31.47
N GLY A 537 -40.81 31.45 -31.35
CA GLY A 537 -41.77 31.29 -32.44
C GLY A 537 -41.48 30.12 -33.38
N VAL A 538 -40.59 29.19 -33.00
CA VAL A 538 -40.30 27.97 -33.75
C VAL A 538 -41.30 26.86 -33.37
N ASP A 539 -41.88 26.18 -34.37
CA ASP A 539 -42.79 25.04 -34.16
C ASP A 539 -42.00 23.72 -34.02
N PRO A 540 -42.01 23.05 -32.83
CA PRO A 540 -41.30 21.79 -32.61
C PRO A 540 -42.09 20.52 -33.00
N THR A 541 -43.37 20.64 -33.39
CA THR A 541 -44.33 19.51 -33.46
C THR A 541 -43.83 18.31 -34.27
N ALA A 542 -43.09 18.55 -35.36
CA ALA A 542 -42.58 17.48 -36.23
C ALA A 542 -41.45 16.63 -35.59
N LEU A 543 -40.71 17.19 -34.63
CA LEU A 543 -39.56 16.56 -33.99
C LEU A 543 -39.84 16.15 -32.53
N GLU A 544 -41.01 16.50 -31.99
CA GLU A 544 -41.39 16.29 -30.60
C GLU A 544 -41.33 14.82 -30.17
N ALA A 545 -41.89 13.91 -30.98
CA ALA A 545 -41.83 12.47 -30.71
C ALA A 545 -40.39 11.91 -30.67
N ARG A 546 -39.50 12.46 -31.50
CA ARG A 546 -38.09 12.03 -31.55
C ARG A 546 -37.28 12.61 -30.39
N LEU A 547 -37.57 13.84 -29.99
CA LEU A 547 -37.00 14.45 -28.78
C LEU A 547 -37.39 13.65 -27.54
N GLU A 548 -38.65 13.22 -27.42
CA GLU A 548 -39.12 12.35 -26.32
C GLU A 548 -38.42 10.98 -26.33
N GLU A 549 -38.31 10.33 -27.50
CA GLU A 549 -37.62 9.04 -27.62
C GLU A 549 -36.15 9.12 -27.19
N LEU A 550 -35.44 10.16 -27.63
CA LEU A 550 -34.04 10.39 -27.25
C LEU A 550 -33.91 10.70 -25.75
N ALA A 551 -34.83 11.46 -25.19
CA ALA A 551 -34.87 11.70 -23.75
C ALA A 551 -35.12 10.40 -22.95
N ASP A 552 -36.02 9.53 -23.43
CA ASP A 552 -36.31 8.23 -22.79
C ASP A 552 -35.12 7.25 -22.88
N GLN A 553 -34.26 7.40 -23.88
CA GLN A 553 -32.99 6.68 -24.01
C GLN A 553 -31.86 7.27 -23.14
N GLY A 554 -32.15 8.31 -22.35
CA GLY A 554 -31.19 8.95 -21.45
C GLY A 554 -30.32 10.03 -22.09
N HIS A 555 -30.65 10.48 -23.30
CA HIS A 555 -29.98 11.62 -23.92
C HIS A 555 -30.55 12.95 -23.43
N THR A 556 -29.76 14.01 -23.59
CA THR A 556 -30.19 15.40 -23.43
C THR A 556 -30.45 15.96 -24.83
N PRO A 557 -31.70 16.00 -25.31
CA PRO A 557 -32.00 16.50 -26.64
C PRO A 557 -32.13 18.03 -26.66
N ALA A 558 -31.72 18.65 -27.76
CA ALA A 558 -31.95 20.04 -28.10
C ALA A 558 -32.49 20.17 -29.53
N LEU A 559 -33.29 21.21 -29.73
CA LEU A 559 -33.83 21.57 -31.02
C LEU A 559 -32.90 22.61 -31.67
N ILE A 560 -32.76 22.52 -32.98
CA ILE A 560 -31.99 23.46 -33.80
C ILE A 560 -32.97 24.22 -34.70
N ALA A 561 -32.83 25.54 -34.77
CA ALA A 561 -33.54 26.35 -35.74
C ALA A 561 -32.62 27.27 -36.54
N VAL A 562 -32.99 27.46 -37.80
CA VAL A 562 -32.33 28.37 -38.75
C VAL A 562 -33.39 29.32 -39.30
N ASP A 563 -33.15 30.63 -39.17
CA ASP A 563 -34.04 31.71 -39.64
C ASP A 563 -35.52 31.51 -39.20
N GLY A 564 -35.71 31.10 -37.93
CA GLY A 564 -37.04 30.90 -37.31
C GLY A 564 -37.76 29.59 -37.68
N ARG A 565 -37.09 28.64 -38.34
CA ARG A 565 -37.67 27.32 -38.68
C ARG A 565 -36.88 26.19 -38.04
N ALA A 566 -37.58 25.17 -37.53
CA ALA A 566 -36.95 23.96 -37.02
C ALA A 566 -36.14 23.28 -38.14
N ALA A 567 -34.83 23.25 -37.96
CA ALA A 567 -33.87 22.78 -38.96
C ALA A 567 -33.33 21.40 -38.63
N GLY A 568 -33.43 20.96 -37.37
CA GLY A 568 -32.99 19.66 -36.92
C GLY A 568 -33.06 19.51 -35.41
N LEU A 569 -32.48 18.42 -34.92
CA LEU A 569 -32.23 18.19 -33.51
C LEU A 569 -30.81 17.66 -33.31
N LEU A 570 -30.34 17.79 -32.08
CA LEU A 570 -29.12 17.15 -31.65
C LEU A 570 -29.32 16.63 -30.23
N ALA A 571 -28.61 15.59 -29.86
CA ALA A 571 -28.67 15.07 -28.51
C ALA A 571 -27.29 14.72 -27.96
N TRP A 572 -27.07 15.14 -26.73
CA TRP A 572 -25.86 14.79 -25.98
C TRP A 572 -26.13 13.61 -25.07
N ALA A 573 -25.12 12.78 -24.84
CA ALA A 573 -25.10 11.92 -23.66
C ALA A 573 -23.68 11.84 -23.12
N ASP A 574 -23.61 11.58 -21.82
CA ASP A 574 -22.38 11.13 -21.20
C ASP A 574 -22.28 9.62 -21.43
N THR A 575 -21.45 9.24 -22.40
CA THR A 575 -21.31 7.85 -22.85
C THR A 575 -20.49 7.03 -21.84
N GLU A 576 -20.86 5.76 -21.71
CA GLU A 576 -20.13 4.80 -20.89
C GLU A 576 -18.70 4.61 -21.40
N LYS A 577 -17.75 4.32 -20.49
CA LYS A 577 -16.40 3.90 -20.89
C LYS A 577 -16.48 2.52 -21.53
N GLU A 578 -15.65 2.29 -22.55
CA GLU A 578 -15.66 1.07 -23.36
C GLU A 578 -15.46 -0.20 -22.53
N ASP A 579 -14.70 -0.10 -21.44
CA ASP A 579 -14.35 -1.18 -20.52
C ASP A 579 -15.33 -1.37 -19.35
N SER A 580 -16.29 -0.45 -19.16
CA SER A 580 -17.16 -0.44 -17.97
C SER A 580 -18.00 -1.71 -17.82
N ALA A 581 -18.63 -2.15 -18.89
CA ALA A 581 -19.48 -3.34 -18.88
C ALA A 581 -18.68 -4.62 -18.55
N GLU A 582 -17.43 -4.71 -19.01
CA GLU A 582 -16.55 -5.83 -18.69
C GLU A 582 -16.07 -5.78 -17.24
N ALA A 583 -15.64 -4.61 -16.77
CA ALA A 583 -15.22 -4.40 -15.38
C ALA A 583 -16.35 -4.74 -14.38
N ILE A 584 -17.58 -4.30 -14.65
CA ILE A 584 -18.75 -4.62 -13.81
C ILE A 584 -19.03 -6.13 -13.80
N ARG A 585 -18.95 -6.80 -14.96
CA ARG A 585 -19.09 -8.26 -15.04
C ARG A 585 -18.03 -8.98 -14.21
N ARG A 586 -16.79 -8.48 -14.22
CA ARG A 586 -15.69 -8.99 -13.40
C ARG A 586 -15.99 -8.82 -11.91
N LEU A 587 -16.44 -7.63 -11.47
CA LEU A 587 -16.85 -7.39 -10.07
C LEU A 587 -17.97 -8.35 -9.63
N ARG A 588 -18.98 -8.56 -10.47
CA ARG A 588 -20.05 -9.55 -10.21
C ARG A 588 -19.53 -10.99 -10.13
N SER A 589 -18.61 -11.37 -11.01
CA SER A 589 -17.98 -12.71 -10.98
C SER A 589 -17.16 -12.97 -9.72
N MET A 590 -16.67 -11.90 -9.07
CA MET A 590 -16.00 -11.93 -7.78
C MET A 590 -16.96 -12.13 -6.59
N GLY A 591 -18.27 -12.24 -6.85
CA GLY A 591 -19.34 -12.41 -5.87
C GLY A 591 -19.80 -11.11 -5.22
N LEU A 592 -19.50 -9.95 -5.83
CA LEU A 592 -19.88 -8.64 -5.30
C LEU A 592 -21.23 -8.20 -5.88
N ARG A 593 -22.07 -7.61 -5.04
CA ARG A 593 -23.23 -6.83 -5.48
C ARG A 593 -22.74 -5.50 -6.03
N VAL A 594 -23.20 -5.12 -7.21
CA VAL A 594 -22.86 -3.82 -7.83
C VAL A 594 -24.11 -2.95 -7.84
N VAL A 595 -24.01 -1.73 -7.34
CA VAL A 595 -25.11 -0.76 -7.24
C VAL A 595 -24.72 0.50 -7.99
N LEU A 596 -25.59 0.99 -8.87
CA LEU A 596 -25.45 2.29 -9.52
C LEU A 596 -26.04 3.37 -8.61
N LEU A 597 -25.28 4.41 -8.30
CA LEU A 597 -25.72 5.58 -7.55
C LEU A 597 -25.61 6.83 -8.43
N THR A 598 -26.71 7.57 -8.57
CA THR A 598 -26.71 8.78 -9.41
C THR A 598 -27.77 9.80 -9.00
N GLY A 599 -27.48 11.07 -9.29
CA GLY A 599 -28.44 12.18 -9.18
C GLY A 599 -29.39 12.28 -10.38
N ASP A 600 -29.11 11.56 -11.46
CA ASP A 600 -29.98 11.51 -12.63
C ASP A 600 -31.35 10.93 -12.29
N ASN A 601 -32.34 11.22 -13.14
CA ASN A 601 -33.66 10.61 -13.00
C ASN A 601 -33.63 9.09 -13.22
N GLU A 602 -34.66 8.40 -12.71
CA GLU A 602 -34.78 6.94 -12.75
C GLU A 602 -34.69 6.35 -14.17
N ARG A 603 -35.22 7.04 -15.19
CA ARG A 603 -35.23 6.52 -16.57
C ARG A 603 -33.81 6.50 -17.14
N THR A 604 -33.10 7.62 -17.05
CA THR A 604 -31.72 7.74 -17.52
C THR A 604 -30.80 6.78 -16.78
N ALA A 605 -30.94 6.68 -15.45
CA ALA A 605 -30.13 5.79 -14.64
C ALA A 605 -30.31 4.31 -15.02
N ARG A 606 -31.55 3.85 -15.23
CA ARG A 606 -31.83 2.47 -15.66
C ARG A 606 -31.30 2.18 -17.07
N ALA A 607 -31.43 3.13 -18.00
CA ALA A 607 -30.91 2.96 -19.35
C ALA A 607 -29.39 2.72 -19.36
N VAL A 608 -28.63 3.46 -18.54
CA VAL A 608 -27.19 3.24 -18.36
C VAL A 608 -26.93 1.90 -17.69
N ALA A 609 -27.63 1.60 -16.59
CA ALA A 609 -27.49 0.37 -15.82
C ALA A 609 -27.70 -0.89 -16.68
N ASP A 610 -28.72 -0.90 -17.54
CA ASP A 610 -29.03 -2.02 -18.42
C ASP A 610 -27.91 -2.28 -19.45
N ARG A 611 -27.28 -1.24 -19.98
CA ARG A 611 -26.16 -1.37 -20.95
C ARG A 611 -24.91 -1.95 -20.32
N VAL A 612 -24.62 -1.58 -19.07
CA VAL A 612 -23.42 -2.05 -18.35
C VAL A 612 -23.68 -3.28 -17.49
N GLY A 613 -24.94 -3.74 -17.39
CA GLY A 613 -25.34 -4.94 -16.69
C GLY A 613 -25.42 -4.79 -15.17
N ILE A 614 -25.95 -3.68 -14.66
CA ILE A 614 -26.24 -3.42 -13.24
C ILE A 614 -27.74 -3.58 -12.98
N ASP A 615 -28.10 -4.44 -12.03
CA ASP A 615 -29.51 -4.71 -11.69
C ASP A 615 -30.06 -3.78 -10.58
N ASP A 616 -29.19 -3.18 -9.76
CA ASP A 616 -29.55 -2.38 -8.59
C ASP A 616 -29.19 -0.90 -8.82
N VAL A 617 -30.21 -0.05 -8.88
CA VAL A 617 -30.08 1.37 -9.24
C VAL A 617 -30.70 2.24 -8.15
N ARG A 618 -29.95 3.26 -7.73
CA ARG A 618 -30.39 4.33 -6.83
C ARG A 618 -30.28 5.66 -7.57
N ALA A 619 -31.40 6.09 -8.15
CA ALA A 619 -31.49 7.32 -8.94
C ALA A 619 -32.10 8.48 -8.15
N GLY A 620 -31.94 9.70 -8.65
CA GLY A 620 -32.47 10.94 -8.05
C GLY A 620 -31.83 11.31 -6.71
N VAL A 621 -30.62 10.81 -6.43
CA VAL A 621 -29.92 11.03 -5.16
C VAL A 621 -29.10 12.31 -5.23
N LEU A 622 -29.44 13.27 -4.38
CA LEU A 622 -28.67 14.51 -4.23
C LEU A 622 -27.27 14.23 -3.66
N PRO A 623 -26.26 15.09 -3.91
CA PRO A 623 -24.89 14.89 -3.41
C PRO A 623 -24.82 14.62 -1.90
N GLU A 624 -25.57 15.36 -1.06
CA GLU A 624 -25.56 15.11 0.39
C GLU A 624 -26.15 13.74 0.75
N GLY A 625 -27.16 13.28 -0.01
CA GLY A 625 -27.86 12.01 0.20
C GLY A 625 -27.10 10.77 -0.27
N LYS A 626 -25.99 10.92 -1.00
CA LYS A 626 -25.16 9.76 -1.41
C LYS A 626 -24.60 9.00 -0.22
N SER A 627 -24.22 9.73 0.84
CA SER A 627 -23.71 9.13 2.08
C SER A 627 -24.77 8.32 2.84
N ASP A 628 -26.04 8.73 2.76
CA ASP A 628 -27.17 8.02 3.39
C ASP A 628 -27.43 6.68 2.71
N VAL A 629 -27.27 6.59 1.38
CA VAL A 629 -27.39 5.32 0.65
C VAL A 629 -26.31 4.33 1.09
N VAL A 630 -25.07 4.80 1.28
CA VAL A 630 -23.98 3.98 1.82
C VAL A 630 -24.31 3.49 3.23
N ALA A 631 -24.81 4.39 4.09
CA ALA A 631 -25.22 4.04 5.46
C ALA A 631 -26.37 3.01 5.47
N GLU A 632 -27.37 3.16 4.60
CA GLU A 632 -28.49 2.21 4.48
C GLU A 632 -28.03 0.80 4.11
N LEU A 633 -27.03 0.69 3.21
CA LEU A 633 -26.44 -0.61 2.85
C LEU A 633 -25.63 -1.19 4.01
N GLN A 634 -24.84 -0.37 4.71
CA GLN A 634 -24.09 -0.78 5.91
C GLN A 634 -25.03 -1.28 7.03
N ASP A 635 -26.17 -0.62 7.24
CA ASP A 635 -27.18 -1.01 8.23
C ASP A 635 -27.82 -2.37 7.91
N ARG A 636 -27.80 -2.80 6.64
CA ARG A 636 -28.22 -4.14 6.21
C ARG A 636 -27.13 -5.21 6.42
N GLY A 637 -25.97 -4.82 6.95
CA GLY A 637 -24.82 -5.69 7.19
C GLY A 637 -23.91 -5.89 5.97
N GLU A 638 -24.09 -5.09 4.92
CA GLU A 638 -23.17 -5.08 3.78
C GLU A 638 -21.86 -4.38 4.15
N ILE A 639 -20.75 -4.82 3.58
CA ILE A 639 -19.45 -4.14 3.67
C ILE A 639 -19.26 -3.44 2.33
N VAL A 640 -19.28 -2.10 2.36
CA VAL A 640 -19.56 -1.28 1.18
C VAL A 640 -18.30 -0.57 0.71
N ALA A 641 -17.96 -0.74 -0.56
CA ALA A 641 -17.05 0.16 -1.26
C ALA A 641 -17.85 1.23 -1.99
N MET A 642 -17.47 2.49 -1.83
CA MET A 642 -17.95 3.58 -2.68
C MET A 642 -16.88 3.90 -3.69
N VAL A 643 -17.27 4.06 -4.96
CA VAL A 643 -16.38 4.33 -6.08
C VAL A 643 -16.85 5.59 -6.78
N GLY A 644 -16.01 6.62 -6.87
CA GLY A 644 -16.41 7.92 -7.40
C GLY A 644 -15.22 8.77 -7.82
N ASP A 645 -15.47 9.99 -8.32
CA ASP A 645 -14.45 10.92 -8.81
C ASP A 645 -13.70 11.68 -7.70
N GLY A 646 -14.16 11.57 -6.45
CA GLY A 646 -13.58 12.22 -5.28
C GLY A 646 -14.00 13.67 -5.04
N VAL A 647 -14.63 14.34 -6.01
CA VAL A 647 -15.02 15.75 -5.88
C VAL A 647 -16.43 15.87 -5.32
N ASN A 648 -17.40 15.22 -5.98
CA ASN A 648 -18.81 15.28 -5.58
C ASN A 648 -19.18 14.18 -4.57
N ASP A 649 -18.34 13.15 -4.48
CA ASP A 649 -18.60 11.93 -3.71
C ASP A 649 -17.81 11.83 -2.42
N ALA A 650 -17.03 12.85 -2.06
CA ALA A 650 -16.16 12.83 -0.88
C ALA A 650 -16.88 12.39 0.42
N PRO A 651 -18.10 12.87 0.74
CA PRO A 651 -18.82 12.41 1.93
C PRO A 651 -19.20 10.92 1.87
N ALA A 652 -19.57 10.41 0.70
CA ALA A 652 -19.94 9.01 0.50
C ALA A 652 -18.70 8.10 0.54
N LEU A 653 -17.59 8.54 -0.05
CA LEU A 653 -16.29 7.86 -0.01
C LEU A 653 -15.78 7.73 1.43
N ALA A 654 -15.85 8.80 2.22
CA ALA A 654 -15.44 8.79 3.61
C ALA A 654 -16.35 7.94 4.52
N ARG A 655 -17.63 7.79 4.16
CA ARG A 655 -18.60 6.97 4.91
C ARG A 655 -18.44 5.47 4.63
N ALA A 656 -18.00 5.11 3.42
CA ALA A 656 -17.85 3.72 3.01
C ALA A 656 -16.85 2.95 3.88
N ASP A 657 -16.94 1.63 3.87
CA ASP A 657 -15.92 0.78 4.51
C ASP A 657 -14.58 0.90 3.78
N VAL A 658 -14.64 1.08 2.45
CA VAL A 658 -13.50 1.43 1.60
C VAL A 658 -13.93 2.49 0.58
N GLY A 659 -13.40 3.71 0.70
CA GLY A 659 -13.56 4.72 -0.35
C GLY A 659 -12.54 4.54 -1.47
N MET A 660 -13.00 4.38 -2.71
CA MET A 660 -12.14 4.25 -3.90
C MET A 660 -12.35 5.44 -4.84
N ALA A 661 -11.36 6.31 -4.97
CA ALA A 661 -11.43 7.46 -5.87
C ALA A 661 -10.82 7.12 -7.24
N LEU A 662 -11.52 7.42 -8.33
CA LEU A 662 -11.01 7.33 -9.71
C LEU A 662 -10.60 8.71 -10.24
N GLY A 663 -9.55 8.73 -11.04
CA GLY A 663 -9.33 9.77 -12.03
C GLY A 663 -7.97 10.46 -11.99
N SER A 664 -7.68 11.16 -13.09
CA SER A 664 -6.45 11.89 -13.39
C SER A 664 -6.26 13.19 -12.58
N GLY A 665 -7.25 13.53 -11.75
CA GLY A 665 -7.25 14.69 -10.84
C GLY A 665 -6.49 14.41 -9.55
N ALA A 666 -5.16 14.41 -9.64
CA ALA A 666 -4.20 14.16 -8.56
C ALA A 666 -4.57 14.82 -7.21
N ASP A 667 -5.18 16.01 -7.16
CA ASP A 667 -5.26 16.78 -5.92
C ASP A 667 -6.44 16.41 -5.00
N VAL A 668 -7.66 16.25 -5.54
CA VAL A 668 -8.85 15.96 -4.71
C VAL A 668 -9.07 14.45 -4.52
N ALA A 669 -8.79 13.66 -5.57
CA ALA A 669 -8.96 12.21 -5.53
C ALA A 669 -7.89 11.51 -4.65
N MET A 670 -6.68 12.07 -4.54
CA MET A 670 -5.67 11.55 -3.61
C MET A 670 -6.03 11.83 -2.15
N GLU A 671 -6.85 12.84 -1.85
CA GLU A 671 -7.17 13.25 -0.47
C GLU A 671 -8.45 12.61 0.11
N THR A 672 -9.38 12.14 -0.72
CA THR A 672 -10.74 11.76 -0.29
C THR A 672 -11.03 10.26 -0.17
N GLY A 673 -10.10 9.38 -0.57
CA GLY A 673 -10.29 7.91 -0.56
C GLY A 673 -9.24 7.12 0.22
N ASP A 674 -9.61 5.90 0.64
CA ASP A 674 -8.70 4.88 1.18
C ASP A 674 -7.80 4.28 0.10
N VAL A 675 -8.35 4.19 -1.11
CA VAL A 675 -7.68 3.73 -2.34
C VAL A 675 -7.91 4.78 -3.43
N THR A 676 -6.84 5.17 -4.11
CA THR A 676 -6.90 6.08 -5.26
C THR A 676 -6.43 5.34 -6.51
N LEU A 677 -7.19 5.45 -7.59
CA LEU A 677 -6.93 4.81 -8.87
C LEU A 677 -6.50 5.90 -9.86
N MET A 678 -5.26 5.83 -10.32
CA MET A 678 -4.64 6.85 -11.17
C MET A 678 -5.17 6.81 -12.61
N GLY A 679 -5.54 5.61 -13.09
CA GLY A 679 -6.17 5.41 -14.39
C GLY A 679 -7.68 5.64 -14.35
N GLU A 680 -8.29 5.73 -15.53
CA GLU A 680 -9.73 5.96 -15.66
C GLU A 680 -10.54 4.65 -15.73
N SER A 681 -9.85 3.52 -15.93
CA SER A 681 -10.46 2.20 -16.08
C SER A 681 -11.08 1.65 -14.79
N LEU A 682 -12.31 1.15 -14.88
CA LEU A 682 -12.98 0.44 -13.78
C LEU A 682 -12.33 -0.92 -13.46
N HIS A 683 -11.50 -1.47 -14.35
CA HIS A 683 -10.76 -2.70 -14.04
C HIS A 683 -9.82 -2.52 -12.85
N ALA A 684 -9.32 -1.29 -12.61
CA ALA A 684 -8.44 -0.99 -11.49
C ALA A 684 -9.15 -1.19 -10.12
N VAL A 685 -10.47 -1.00 -10.04
CA VAL A 685 -11.28 -1.32 -8.85
C VAL A 685 -11.23 -2.83 -8.59
N ALA A 686 -11.47 -3.64 -9.62
CA ALA A 686 -11.44 -5.09 -9.51
C ALA A 686 -10.03 -5.62 -9.18
N ASP A 687 -8.98 -5.03 -9.78
CA ASP A 687 -7.59 -5.33 -9.49
C ASP A 687 -7.23 -5.03 -8.03
N ALA A 688 -7.65 -3.88 -7.49
CA ALA A 688 -7.42 -3.51 -6.09
C ALA A 688 -8.04 -4.52 -5.12
N ILE A 689 -9.25 -4.99 -5.40
CA ILE A 689 -9.95 -6.00 -4.60
C ILE A 689 -9.27 -7.37 -4.74
N ASP A 690 -8.85 -7.77 -5.94
CA ASP A 690 -8.17 -9.04 -6.18
C ASP A 690 -6.80 -9.10 -5.49
N LEU A 691 -5.99 -8.05 -5.64
CA LEU A 691 -4.72 -7.90 -4.95
C LEU A 691 -4.90 -7.95 -3.43
N SER A 692 -5.92 -7.26 -2.92
CA SER A 692 -6.31 -7.32 -1.50
C SER A 692 -6.68 -8.74 -1.06
N ARG A 693 -7.38 -9.49 -1.92
CA ARG A 693 -7.70 -10.91 -1.67
C ARG A 693 -6.47 -11.80 -1.63
N ALA A 694 -5.54 -11.60 -2.56
CA ALA A 694 -4.28 -12.32 -2.60
C ALA A 694 -3.41 -12.00 -1.37
N ALA A 695 -3.28 -10.71 -1.02
CA ALA A 695 -2.50 -10.23 0.10
C ALA A 695 -3.01 -10.77 1.43
N VAL A 696 -4.31 -10.68 1.73
CA VAL A 696 -4.89 -11.21 2.97
C VAL A 696 -4.78 -12.74 3.04
N ARG A 697 -4.95 -13.45 1.92
CA ARG A 697 -4.73 -14.91 1.87
C ARG A 697 -3.30 -15.26 2.22
N ASN A 698 -2.34 -14.52 1.66
CA ASN A 698 -0.92 -14.69 1.92
C ASN A 698 -0.57 -14.42 3.39
N MET A 699 -1.10 -13.34 3.98
CA MET A 699 -0.94 -13.03 5.41
C MET A 699 -1.46 -14.18 6.29
N LYS A 700 -2.67 -14.70 6.01
CA LYS A 700 -3.24 -15.83 6.76
C LYS A 700 -2.38 -17.09 6.64
N GLN A 701 -1.85 -17.38 5.45
CA GLN A 701 -0.92 -18.50 5.24
C GLN A 701 0.40 -18.32 6.01
N ASN A 702 0.96 -17.11 6.00
CA ASN A 702 2.18 -16.80 6.74
C ASN A 702 1.98 -16.95 8.24
N LEU A 703 0.84 -16.49 8.77
CA LEU A 703 0.49 -16.65 10.18
C LEU A 703 0.25 -18.10 10.56
N PHE A 704 -0.43 -18.86 9.71
CA PHE A 704 -0.60 -20.29 9.91
C PHE A 704 0.76 -21.00 9.94
N GLY A 705 1.62 -20.73 8.95
CA GLY A 705 2.99 -21.27 8.89
C GLY A 705 3.84 -20.86 10.08
N ALA A 706 3.71 -19.63 10.57
CA ALA A 706 4.44 -19.15 11.73
C ALA A 706 3.99 -19.80 13.06
N PHE A 707 2.73 -20.25 13.18
CA PHE A 707 2.21 -20.83 14.44
C PHE A 707 2.15 -22.35 14.46
N VAL A 708 1.88 -23.00 13.32
CA VAL A 708 1.57 -24.44 13.28
C VAL A 708 2.74 -25.29 13.80
N TYR A 709 3.97 -24.94 13.42
CA TYR A 709 5.16 -25.68 13.86
C TYR A 709 5.43 -25.47 15.35
N ASN A 710 5.39 -24.23 15.85
CA ASN A 710 5.62 -23.96 17.28
C ASN A 710 4.55 -24.64 18.14
N THR A 711 3.27 -24.54 17.76
CA THR A 711 2.15 -25.13 18.51
C THR A 711 2.24 -26.65 18.57
N ALA A 712 2.62 -27.31 17.46
CA ALA A 712 2.80 -28.75 17.42
C ALA A 712 4.08 -29.22 18.15
N ALA A 713 5.15 -28.43 18.08
CA ALA A 713 6.46 -28.83 18.60
C ALA A 713 6.65 -28.52 20.09
N ILE A 714 5.91 -27.58 20.69
CA ILE A 714 5.97 -27.31 22.14
C ILE A 714 5.61 -28.55 22.97
N PRO A 715 4.49 -29.28 22.72
CA PRO A 715 4.19 -30.52 23.43
C PRO A 715 5.26 -31.60 23.26
N VAL A 716 5.84 -31.71 22.06
CA VAL A 716 6.94 -32.65 21.78
C VAL A 716 8.20 -32.26 22.56
N ALA A 717 8.53 -30.96 22.59
CA ALA A 717 9.63 -30.41 23.35
C ALA A 717 9.43 -30.58 24.86
N ALA A 718 8.20 -30.46 25.35
CA ALA A 718 7.84 -30.70 26.75
C ALA A 718 7.90 -32.19 27.14
N GLY A 719 8.07 -33.08 26.16
CA GLY A 719 8.25 -34.51 26.38
C GLY A 719 6.95 -35.31 26.45
N VAL A 720 5.84 -34.79 25.93
CA VAL A 720 4.55 -35.52 25.90
C VAL A 720 4.65 -36.85 25.14
N LEU A 721 5.49 -36.93 24.10
CA LEU A 721 5.73 -38.16 23.33
C LEU A 721 6.78 -39.09 23.95
N TYR A 722 7.48 -38.66 24.99
CA TYR A 722 8.56 -39.43 25.59
C TYR A 722 8.10 -40.76 26.22
N PRO A 723 6.99 -40.82 27.00
CA PRO A 723 6.57 -42.07 27.64
C PRO A 723 6.14 -43.17 26.66
N VAL A 724 5.70 -42.81 25.46
CA VAL A 724 5.16 -43.74 24.46
C VAL A 724 6.18 -44.08 23.38
N ALA A 725 6.98 -43.11 22.94
CA ALA A 725 7.87 -43.26 21.80
C ALA A 725 9.35 -43.00 22.12
N GLY A 726 9.69 -42.59 23.35
CA GLY A 726 11.06 -42.21 23.72
C GLY A 726 11.58 -40.95 23.02
N ILE A 727 10.70 -40.16 22.41
CA ILE A 727 11.08 -39.00 21.58
C ILE A 727 11.17 -37.74 22.46
N LEU A 728 12.32 -37.07 22.41
CA LEU A 728 12.55 -35.73 22.94
C LEU A 728 13.01 -34.80 21.83
N LEU A 729 12.53 -33.56 21.84
CA LEU A 729 12.99 -32.56 20.89
C LEU A 729 14.37 -32.03 21.31
N SER A 730 15.37 -32.23 20.45
CA SER A 730 16.66 -31.57 20.64
C SER A 730 16.51 -30.04 20.49
N PRO A 731 17.10 -29.23 21.39
CA PRO A 731 17.16 -27.78 21.23
C PRO A 731 17.74 -27.31 19.88
N MET A 732 18.62 -28.11 19.26
CA MET A 732 19.17 -27.81 17.94
C MET A 732 18.13 -27.96 16.83
N ILE A 733 17.34 -29.04 16.87
CA ILE A 733 16.23 -29.27 15.94
C ILE A 733 15.20 -28.16 16.11
N ALA A 734 14.96 -27.72 17.35
CA ALA A 734 14.10 -26.58 17.62
C ALA A 734 14.62 -25.27 16.99
N GLY A 735 15.91 -24.99 17.12
CA GLY A 735 16.56 -23.85 16.46
C GLY A 735 16.48 -23.92 14.93
N ALA A 736 16.67 -25.10 14.35
CA ALA A 736 16.57 -25.31 12.91
C ALA A 736 15.14 -25.15 12.38
N ALA A 737 14.15 -25.69 13.10
CA ALA A 737 12.73 -25.54 12.77
C ALA A 737 12.31 -24.06 12.77
N MET A 738 12.83 -23.24 13.69
CA MET A 738 12.60 -21.80 13.67
C MET A 738 13.17 -21.11 12.43
N ALA A 739 14.41 -21.42 12.04
CA ALA A 739 15.01 -20.85 10.83
C ALA A 739 14.19 -21.21 9.58
N LEU A 740 13.71 -22.46 9.50
CA LEU A 740 12.84 -22.94 8.42
C LEU A 740 11.47 -22.25 8.40
N SER A 741 10.90 -21.93 9.57
CA SER A 741 9.66 -21.16 9.67
C SER A 741 9.80 -19.78 9.01
N SER A 742 10.91 -19.06 9.29
CA SER A 742 11.19 -17.78 8.64
C SER A 742 11.36 -17.91 7.13
N VAL A 743 12.04 -18.96 6.65
CA VAL A 743 12.17 -19.24 5.21
C VAL A 743 10.80 -19.48 4.58
N THR A 744 9.93 -20.23 5.23
CA THR A 744 8.58 -20.56 4.75
C THR A 744 7.75 -19.29 4.60
N VAL A 745 7.73 -18.43 5.62
CA VAL A 745 7.00 -17.15 5.62
C VAL A 745 7.52 -16.21 4.52
N VAL A 746 8.84 -16.03 4.43
CA VAL A 746 9.46 -15.14 3.42
C VAL A 746 9.20 -15.65 2.00
N THR A 747 9.36 -16.95 1.77
CA THR A 747 9.14 -17.55 0.45
C THR A 747 7.67 -17.45 0.04
N ASN A 748 6.75 -17.71 0.96
CA ASN A 748 5.33 -17.58 0.67
C ASN A 748 4.96 -16.11 0.41
N ALA A 749 5.47 -15.15 1.19
CA ALA A 749 5.24 -13.72 0.95
C ALA A 749 5.71 -13.27 -0.44
N ASN A 750 6.87 -13.76 -0.90
CA ASN A 750 7.40 -13.42 -2.22
C ASN A 750 6.53 -13.90 -3.39
N ARG A 751 5.60 -14.84 -3.20
CA ARG A 751 4.64 -15.24 -4.24
C ARG A 751 3.75 -14.09 -4.69
N LEU A 752 3.50 -13.10 -3.83
CA LEU A 752 2.73 -11.90 -4.18
C LEU A 752 3.43 -11.03 -5.24
N ARG A 753 4.75 -11.17 -5.41
CA ARG A 753 5.50 -10.43 -6.44
C ARG A 753 5.14 -10.86 -7.86
N GLY A 754 4.61 -12.07 -8.03
CA GLY A 754 4.12 -12.59 -9.31
C GLY A 754 2.63 -12.33 -9.55
N TRP A 755 1.99 -11.50 -8.73
CA TRP A 755 0.67 -10.97 -9.05
C TRP A 755 0.84 -9.88 -10.11
N ASP A 756 0.05 -9.98 -11.19
CA ASP A 756 -0.03 -8.99 -12.24
C ASP A 756 -1.52 -8.66 -12.48
N PRO A 757 -1.84 -7.39 -12.81
CA PRO A 757 -3.19 -7.00 -13.19
C PRO A 757 -3.62 -7.71 -14.48
N VAL A 758 -4.93 -7.81 -14.71
CA VAL A 758 -5.46 -8.35 -15.96
C VAL A 758 -5.06 -7.42 -17.10
N ASP A 759 -4.60 -7.98 -18.22
CA ASP A 759 -4.21 -7.22 -19.42
C ASP A 759 -5.37 -6.33 -19.87
N ARG A 760 -5.11 -5.02 -19.92
CA ARG A 760 -6.09 -3.96 -20.23
C ARG A 760 -6.12 -3.63 -21.72
N SER A 761 -5.36 -4.37 -22.54
CA SER A 761 -5.33 -4.19 -23.99
C SER A 761 -6.66 -4.62 -24.61
N PRO A 762 -7.29 -3.81 -25.48
CA PRO A 762 -8.41 -4.31 -26.28
C PRO A 762 -7.93 -5.53 -27.10
N PRO A 763 -8.80 -6.53 -27.34
CA PRO A 763 -8.44 -7.64 -28.21
C PRO A 763 -7.98 -7.07 -29.57
N PRO A 764 -6.93 -7.65 -30.19
CA PRO A 764 -6.49 -7.20 -31.51
C PRO A 764 -7.67 -7.27 -32.49
N PRO A 765 -7.80 -6.28 -33.40
CA PRO A 765 -8.94 -6.13 -34.29
C PRO A 765 -9.17 -7.34 -35.21
#